data_AF-A0A521HZD3-F1
#
_entry.id   AF-A0A521HZD3-F1
#
_cell.length_a   1.000
_cell.length_b   1.000
_cell.length_c   1.000
_cell.angle_alpha   90.00
_cell.angle_beta   90.00
_cell.angle_gamma   90.00
#
_symmetry.space_group_name_H-M   'P 1'
#
loop_
_entity.id
_entity.type
_entity.pdbx_description
1 polymer ?
#
loop_
_entity_poly.entity_id
_entity_poly.type
_entity_poly.pdbx_seq_one_letter_code
_entity_poly.pdbx_strand_id
1 'polypeptide(L)'
;MAMSSSSTFLARVWAFLKERWIFWLSLLLALVFLVIALDYQAREDVNSSRYAVQRLTASDPPIEIIYRQYLYYEPSNKPGAPLIARLPDAWLKTWDNANAPTVTVPLTFVSDHLMFTDAQGNPTSGQMILSNSNISQTIGTLYIRPKPIIGSAPPTATLGVILPPHTFTQPFDVTTDPNTKQSQPIFLETQEQSYLRNFLNHLLGENALALAVGIALVGWGVDWLWRRGEREYSERQRRLTPIREMMPNNPAYGLKQFLSLEREAKFNKWDQSLLDALEGFRSEYAKSKRVQQQVLQQAGKELTLGAGSNLSEILATFKEIFYGSLSFLPNELEWAIEKLQRAIDALSSEDEELLADAHKAGLIVWRHFREDALDFVRPLLLGVYSMAKEPDAKMLFAQLEQNENKSLLRDANIRQILEKHECKSKYWQYNYSWSDLAADNPVEENELLMTWLRIAHLQHNPFGCPELGSDPLLLKSWSRNVEFWKSIKANRPLVCLANDQRDCSALATRLLQQIRASALDEELHRTVFPVALQLPFSDLDASASLSAYYEKFAFALSESWCELLAQNIDAYLDLDSNKQHIVAELLYWSSKSEVYLKSRLRQAGLPDDAGGRMLLRRLHEKCDTGQTLGSPSETQLRAWFNTRPKGLDKIFLMVHPSSPNSTIEAAPFEKRIVMLADSLWKNDIVLKLFTTVNPGVSFTIPIRWSRQNLREIVNARIDGASEPGLVGRHFDEFFDSLEKPVNVEAIMAQCARGSLNRMLDLGNKILQARVNRGGITNEFDFYLTRQDLYCAVKDFRRSK
;
A
#
# COMPACT_ATOMS: atom_id res chain seq x y z
N MET A 1 -28.84 -4.00 6.38
CA MET A 1 -29.12 -5.33 5.78
C MET A 1 -28.69 -5.29 4.32
N ALA A 2 -27.55 -5.88 3.97
CA ALA A 2 -27.18 -6.10 2.57
C ALA A 2 -27.75 -7.45 2.13
N MET A 3 -28.50 -7.48 1.02
CA MET A 3 -28.94 -8.75 0.44
C MET A 3 -27.73 -9.51 -0.08
N SER A 4 -27.41 -10.67 0.51
CA SER A 4 -26.40 -11.56 -0.03
C SER A 4 -26.84 -12.03 -1.41
N SER A 5 -26.08 -11.69 -2.45
CA SER A 5 -26.35 -12.14 -3.81
C SER A 5 -26.35 -13.68 -3.83
N SER A 6 -27.48 -14.25 -4.22
CA SER A 6 -27.62 -15.69 -4.35
C SER A 6 -26.68 -16.19 -5.45
N SER A 7 -25.62 -16.90 -5.05
CA SER A 7 -24.73 -17.61 -5.97
C SER A 7 -25.57 -18.39 -6.97
N THR A 8 -25.49 -18.04 -8.26
CA THR A 8 -26.30 -18.69 -9.30
C THR A 8 -26.05 -20.20 -9.28
N PHE A 9 -27.07 -20.99 -9.62
CA PHE A 9 -26.97 -22.46 -9.61
C PHE A 9 -25.75 -22.96 -10.42
N LEU A 10 -25.48 -22.30 -11.56
CA LEU A 10 -24.29 -22.54 -12.38
C LEU A 10 -22.98 -22.35 -11.63
N ALA A 11 -22.84 -21.32 -10.77
CA ALA A 11 -21.63 -21.13 -9.96
C ALA A 11 -21.43 -22.26 -8.94
N ARG A 12 -22.52 -22.82 -8.38
CA ARG A 12 -22.45 -23.99 -7.49
C ARG A 12 -22.04 -25.27 -8.24
N VAL A 13 -22.58 -25.47 -9.45
CA VAL A 13 -22.20 -26.59 -10.32
C VAL A 13 -20.74 -26.47 -10.76
N TRP A 14 -20.27 -25.27 -11.12
CA TRP A 14 -18.87 -25.03 -11.49
C TRP A 14 -17.91 -25.22 -10.32
N ALA A 15 -18.26 -24.74 -9.13
CA ALA A 15 -17.50 -24.99 -7.91
C ALA A 15 -17.41 -26.49 -7.63
N PHE A 16 -18.53 -27.22 -7.69
CA PHE A 16 -18.57 -28.66 -7.48
C PHE A 16 -17.74 -29.44 -8.53
N LEU A 17 -17.81 -29.09 -9.81
CA LEU A 17 -16.99 -29.71 -10.86
C LEU A 17 -15.50 -29.44 -10.63
N LYS A 18 -15.13 -28.20 -10.26
CA LYS A 18 -13.75 -27.81 -9.94
C LYS A 18 -13.23 -28.51 -8.68
N GLU A 19 -14.07 -28.72 -7.67
CA GLU A 19 -13.75 -29.41 -6.39
C GLU A 19 -13.73 -30.95 -6.54
N ARG A 20 -14.12 -31.49 -7.70
CA ARG A 20 -14.24 -32.94 -8.00
C ARG A 20 -13.44 -33.38 -9.23
N TRP A 21 -12.57 -32.53 -9.77
CA TRP A 21 -11.99 -32.73 -11.10
C TRP A 21 -11.17 -34.03 -11.23
N ILE A 22 -10.43 -34.43 -10.17
CA ILE A 22 -9.65 -35.68 -10.14
C ILE A 22 -10.58 -36.90 -10.23
N PHE A 23 -11.66 -36.91 -9.44
CA PHE A 23 -12.68 -37.95 -9.50
C PHE A 23 -13.32 -38.03 -10.90
N TRP A 24 -13.78 -36.88 -11.45
CA TRP A 24 -14.39 -36.85 -12.78
C TRP A 24 -13.45 -37.29 -13.90
N LEU A 25 -12.17 -36.94 -13.83
CA LEU A 25 -11.15 -37.38 -14.79
C LEU A 25 -10.95 -38.90 -14.72
N SER A 26 -10.86 -39.48 -13.51
CA SER A 26 -10.73 -40.93 -13.33
C SER A 26 -11.96 -41.70 -13.80
N LEU A 27 -13.16 -41.17 -13.54
CA LEU A 27 -14.42 -41.75 -14.02
C LEU A 27 -14.52 -41.71 -15.56
N LEU A 28 -14.11 -40.59 -16.17
CA LEU A 28 -14.08 -40.44 -17.63
C LEU A 28 -13.07 -41.39 -18.28
N LEU A 29 -11.88 -41.56 -17.70
CA LEU A 29 -10.89 -42.54 -18.15
C LEU A 29 -11.42 -43.98 -18.05
N ALA A 30 -12.04 -44.34 -16.93
CA ALA A 30 -12.67 -45.65 -16.74
C ALA A 30 -13.79 -45.92 -17.76
N LEU A 31 -14.61 -44.90 -18.07
CA LEU A 31 -15.70 -45.01 -19.04
C LEU A 31 -15.19 -45.11 -20.48
N VAL A 32 -14.17 -44.32 -20.86
CA VAL A 32 -13.52 -44.43 -22.18
C VAL A 32 -12.89 -45.81 -22.36
N PHE A 33 -12.19 -46.32 -21.34
CA PHE A 33 -11.62 -47.66 -21.37
C PHE A 33 -12.69 -48.75 -21.54
N LEU A 34 -13.82 -48.62 -20.83
CA LEU A 34 -14.94 -49.57 -20.93
C LEU A 34 -15.64 -49.51 -22.29
N VAL A 35 -15.75 -48.34 -22.93
CA VAL A 35 -16.27 -48.21 -24.31
C VAL A 35 -15.33 -48.88 -25.32
N ILE A 36 -14.01 -48.74 -25.17
CA ILE A 36 -13.01 -49.42 -26.02
C ILE A 36 -13.11 -50.94 -25.84
N ALA A 37 -13.28 -51.43 -24.62
CA ALA A 37 -13.47 -52.84 -24.33
C ALA A 37 -14.77 -53.41 -24.95
N LEU A 38 -15.88 -52.67 -24.89
CA LEU A 38 -17.14 -53.08 -25.52
C LEU A 38 -17.07 -53.12 -27.05
N ASP A 39 -16.42 -52.14 -27.70
CA ASP A 39 -16.17 -52.17 -29.15
C ASP A 39 -15.24 -53.32 -29.55
N TYR A 40 -14.24 -53.65 -28.72
CA TYR A 40 -13.39 -54.83 -28.91
C TYR A 40 -14.20 -56.13 -28.86
N GLN A 41 -14.98 -56.34 -27.80
CA GLN A 41 -15.81 -57.54 -27.61
C GLN A 41 -16.87 -57.69 -28.72
N ALA A 42 -17.53 -56.60 -29.11
CA ALA A 42 -18.53 -56.61 -30.18
C ALA A 42 -17.95 -57.01 -31.56
N ARG A 43 -16.65 -56.76 -31.80
CA ARG A 43 -15.94 -57.19 -33.01
C ARG A 43 -15.41 -58.62 -32.91
N GLU A 44 -15.19 -59.12 -31.70
CA GLU A 44 -14.71 -60.49 -31.47
C GLU A 44 -15.84 -61.52 -31.63
N ASP A 45 -17.06 -61.19 -31.25
CA ASP A 45 -18.22 -62.11 -31.33
C ASP A 45 -18.64 -62.47 -32.77
N VAL A 46 -18.34 -61.58 -33.73
CA VAL A 46 -18.49 -61.85 -35.19
C VAL A 46 -17.45 -62.88 -35.70
N ASN A 47 -16.40 -63.13 -34.91
CA ASN A 47 -15.20 -63.87 -35.33
C ASN A 47 -14.92 -65.15 -34.51
N SER A 48 -15.64 -65.40 -33.41
CA SER A 48 -15.33 -66.41 -32.39
C SER A 48 -15.80 -67.84 -32.71
N SER A 49 -16.82 -68.00 -33.56
CA SER A 49 -17.59 -69.25 -33.71
C SER A 49 -16.98 -70.37 -34.58
N ARG A 50 -15.72 -70.26 -35.03
CA ARG A 50 -15.10 -71.23 -35.97
C ARG A 50 -13.60 -71.50 -35.73
N TYR A 51 -13.26 -72.13 -34.62
CA TYR A 51 -11.90 -72.67 -34.41
C TYR A 51 -11.94 -74.07 -33.77
N ALA A 52 -11.20 -75.00 -34.36
CA ALA A 52 -10.71 -76.20 -33.69
C ALA A 52 -9.20 -76.02 -33.50
N VAL A 53 -8.69 -76.38 -32.32
CA VAL A 53 -7.27 -76.23 -31.97
C VAL A 53 -6.70 -77.61 -31.64
N GLN A 54 -5.76 -78.08 -32.45
CA GLN A 54 -5.03 -79.31 -32.17
C GLN A 54 -3.53 -79.11 -32.43
N ARG A 55 -2.72 -79.45 -31.42
CA ARG A 55 -1.27 -79.57 -31.59
C ARG A 55 -0.97 -80.90 -32.26
N LEU A 56 -0.10 -80.87 -33.26
CA LEU A 56 0.46 -82.06 -33.89
C LEU A 56 1.96 -82.13 -33.59
N THR A 57 2.41 -83.33 -33.26
CA THR A 57 3.81 -83.70 -33.02
C THR A 57 4.23 -84.78 -34.02
N ALA A 58 5.53 -84.97 -34.20
CA ALA A 58 6.06 -85.93 -35.17
C ALA A 58 5.71 -87.41 -34.87
N SER A 59 5.17 -87.69 -33.68
CA SER A 59 4.76 -89.01 -33.20
C SER A 59 3.25 -89.28 -33.30
N ASP A 60 2.44 -88.29 -33.69
CA ASP A 60 0.99 -88.47 -33.77
C ASP A 60 0.59 -89.28 -35.03
N PRO A 61 -0.35 -90.24 -34.92
CA PRO A 61 -0.81 -91.03 -36.06
C PRO A 61 -1.49 -90.15 -37.13
N PRO A 62 -1.50 -90.58 -38.41
CA PRO A 62 -2.13 -89.82 -39.47
C PRO A 62 -3.61 -89.57 -39.16
N ILE A 63 -4.05 -88.31 -39.27
CA ILE A 63 -5.46 -87.96 -39.03
C ILE A 63 -6.32 -88.59 -40.13
N GLU A 64 -7.14 -89.56 -39.76
CA GLU A 64 -8.16 -90.14 -40.62
C GLU A 64 -9.41 -89.25 -40.59
N ILE A 65 -9.71 -88.58 -41.72
CA ILE A 65 -10.93 -87.78 -41.85
C ILE A 65 -12.01 -88.65 -42.51
N ILE A 66 -12.73 -89.42 -41.68
CA ILE A 66 -13.83 -90.29 -42.12
C ILE A 66 -15.09 -89.46 -42.38
N TYR A 67 -15.45 -89.26 -43.66
CA TYR A 67 -16.73 -88.67 -44.03
C TYR A 67 -17.83 -89.74 -44.11
N ARG A 68 -18.91 -89.55 -43.34
CA ARG A 68 -20.06 -90.47 -43.32
C ARG A 68 -21.06 -90.16 -44.43
N GLN A 69 -20.95 -90.92 -45.54
CA GLN A 69 -21.99 -91.24 -46.53
C GLN A 69 -22.71 -90.10 -47.30
N TYR A 70 -22.68 -88.85 -46.86
CA TYR A 70 -23.34 -87.73 -47.55
C TYR A 70 -22.47 -86.47 -47.57
N LEU A 71 -22.40 -85.84 -48.74
CA LEU A 71 -21.91 -84.47 -48.91
C LEU A 71 -23.11 -83.57 -49.25
N TYR A 72 -23.33 -82.54 -48.42
CA TYR A 72 -24.38 -81.55 -48.61
C TYR A 72 -23.87 -80.39 -49.47
N TYR A 73 -24.72 -79.89 -50.37
CA TYR A 73 -24.45 -78.74 -51.25
C TYR A 73 -25.55 -77.69 -51.08
N GLU A 74 -25.17 -76.42 -50.95
CA GLU A 74 -26.10 -75.28 -51.02
C GLU A 74 -25.92 -74.53 -52.34
N PRO A 75 -26.98 -74.25 -53.11
CA PRO A 75 -26.86 -73.63 -54.43
C PRO A 75 -26.61 -72.12 -54.33
N SER A 76 -25.44 -71.66 -54.81
CA SER A 76 -25.13 -70.23 -54.94
C SER A 76 -25.32 -69.72 -56.38
N ASN A 77 -26.12 -68.68 -56.55
CA ASN A 77 -26.51 -68.14 -57.86
C ASN A 77 -25.43 -67.25 -58.51
N LYS A 78 -24.35 -67.83 -59.08
CA LYS A 78 -23.60 -67.32 -60.27
C LYS A 78 -22.42 -68.24 -60.70
N PRO A 79 -22.05 -68.24 -62.00
CA PRO A 79 -21.23 -69.31 -62.60
C PRO A 79 -19.70 -69.09 -62.56
N GLY A 80 -18.96 -70.20 -62.70
CA GLY A 80 -17.56 -70.31 -63.12
C GLY A 80 -17.38 -71.58 -63.96
N ALA A 81 -16.19 -72.15 -64.20
CA ALA A 81 -14.82 -71.75 -63.93
C ALA A 81 -13.96 -72.01 -65.20
N PRO A 82 -12.63 -72.20 -65.12
CA PRO A 82 -12.12 -73.57 -64.98
C PRO A 82 -10.91 -73.69 -64.02
N LEU A 83 -10.49 -74.93 -63.70
CA LEU A 83 -9.42 -75.21 -62.72
C LEU A 83 -8.56 -76.40 -63.16
N ILE A 84 -7.25 -76.15 -63.29
CA ILE A 84 -6.19 -77.10 -63.67
C ILE A 84 -5.45 -77.61 -62.41
N ALA A 85 -4.94 -78.84 -62.45
CA ALA A 85 -4.13 -79.42 -61.37
C ALA A 85 -2.80 -80.00 -61.90
N ARG A 86 -1.75 -79.99 -61.06
CA ARG A 86 -0.46 -80.66 -61.29
C ARG A 86 0.01 -81.32 -60.00
N LEU A 87 0.64 -82.48 -60.13
CA LEU A 87 1.18 -83.30 -59.03
C LEU A 87 2.70 -83.06 -58.88
N PRO A 88 3.26 -83.05 -57.66
CA PRO A 88 4.70 -82.89 -57.44
C PRO A 88 5.55 -84.11 -57.84
N ASP A 89 6.76 -83.87 -58.35
CA ASP A 89 7.58 -84.81 -59.12
C ASP A 89 8.11 -86.06 -58.38
N ALA A 90 7.87 -86.22 -57.07
CA ALA A 90 8.39 -87.35 -56.30
C ALA A 90 7.79 -88.70 -56.74
N TRP A 91 6.58 -88.70 -57.31
CA TRP A 91 5.93 -89.91 -57.86
C TRP A 91 6.43 -90.32 -59.25
N LEU A 92 7.23 -89.48 -59.93
CA LEU A 92 7.70 -89.74 -61.31
C LEU A 92 8.99 -90.56 -61.39
N LYS A 93 9.63 -90.93 -60.27
CA LYS A 93 10.97 -91.55 -60.28
C LYS A 93 11.03 -93.08 -60.12
N THR A 94 9.89 -93.76 -59.97
CA THR A 94 9.84 -95.24 -59.85
C THR A 94 8.83 -95.91 -60.78
N TRP A 95 8.24 -95.19 -61.73
CA TRP A 95 7.17 -95.69 -62.60
C TRP A 95 7.53 -95.75 -64.10
N ASP A 96 8.79 -96.09 -64.39
CA ASP A 96 9.28 -96.32 -65.76
C ASP A 96 8.92 -97.72 -66.30
N ASN A 97 7.81 -98.31 -65.81
CA ASN A 97 7.34 -99.65 -66.21
C ASN A 97 5.84 -99.63 -66.50
N ALA A 98 5.52 -99.83 -67.78
CA ALA A 98 4.23 -99.53 -68.42
C ALA A 98 3.09 -100.53 -68.16
N ASN A 99 3.03 -101.16 -66.97
CA ASN A 99 1.96 -102.10 -66.60
C ASN A 99 1.70 -102.12 -65.08
N ALA A 100 1.06 -101.07 -64.55
CA ALA A 100 0.42 -101.10 -63.23
C ALA A 100 -1.11 -100.98 -63.41
N PRO A 101 -1.92 -101.91 -62.87
CA PRO A 101 -3.35 -102.00 -63.19
C PRO A 101 -4.20 -100.99 -62.42
N THR A 102 -5.10 -100.31 -63.14
CA THR A 102 -6.12 -99.42 -62.57
C THR A 102 -7.37 -100.21 -62.17
N VAL A 103 -7.83 -100.08 -60.92
CA VAL A 103 -9.10 -100.66 -60.46
C VAL A 103 -10.14 -99.55 -60.34
N THR A 104 -11.30 -99.76 -60.96
CA THR A 104 -12.37 -98.76 -61.10
C THR A 104 -13.58 -99.13 -60.24
N VAL A 105 -14.14 -98.15 -59.53
CA VAL A 105 -15.33 -98.31 -58.67
C VAL A 105 -16.33 -97.18 -58.99
N PRO A 106 -17.59 -97.47 -59.37
CA PRO A 106 -18.53 -96.46 -59.88
C PRO A 106 -19.24 -95.69 -58.76
N LEU A 107 -19.60 -94.43 -59.03
CA LEU A 107 -20.41 -93.58 -58.14
C LEU A 107 -21.78 -93.34 -58.76
N THR A 108 -22.82 -93.32 -57.93
CA THR A 108 -24.21 -93.11 -58.37
C THR A 108 -24.82 -91.91 -57.64
N PHE A 109 -25.45 -90.99 -58.37
CA PHE A 109 -26.18 -89.86 -57.80
C PHE A 109 -27.56 -90.30 -57.31
N VAL A 110 -27.95 -89.87 -56.11
CA VAL A 110 -29.32 -90.05 -55.59
C VAL A 110 -29.85 -88.72 -55.09
N SER A 111 -30.82 -88.19 -55.84
CA SER A 111 -31.65 -87.00 -55.54
C SER A 111 -30.90 -85.68 -55.36
N ASP A 112 -30.11 -85.52 -54.29
CA ASP A 112 -29.34 -84.31 -53.96
C ASP A 112 -27.93 -84.62 -53.42
N HIS A 113 -27.50 -85.90 -53.43
CA HIS A 113 -26.23 -86.33 -52.85
C HIS A 113 -25.43 -87.28 -53.76
N LEU A 114 -24.11 -87.22 -53.62
CA LEU A 114 -23.13 -88.10 -54.26
C LEU A 114 -22.79 -89.27 -53.33
N MET A 115 -23.09 -90.49 -53.75
CA MET A 115 -22.85 -91.70 -52.96
C MET A 115 -21.90 -92.64 -53.72
N PHE A 116 -20.82 -93.07 -53.06
CA PHE A 116 -19.95 -94.11 -53.62
C PHE A 116 -20.73 -95.41 -53.70
N THR A 117 -20.55 -96.17 -54.77
CA THR A 117 -21.19 -97.48 -54.94
C THR A 117 -20.15 -98.54 -55.33
N ASP A 118 -20.42 -99.81 -55.11
CA ASP A 118 -19.63 -100.90 -55.69
C ASP A 118 -20.03 -101.12 -57.17
N ALA A 119 -19.37 -102.07 -57.84
CA ALA A 119 -19.66 -102.41 -59.23
C ALA A 119 -21.07 -103.00 -59.46
N GLN A 120 -21.81 -103.29 -58.38
CA GLN A 120 -23.17 -103.80 -58.37
C GLN A 120 -24.20 -102.71 -58.00
N GLY A 121 -23.75 -101.48 -57.72
CA GLY A 121 -24.60 -100.33 -57.39
C GLY A 121 -24.94 -100.18 -55.90
N ASN A 122 -24.33 -100.96 -55.00
CA ASN A 122 -24.60 -100.86 -53.56
C ASN A 122 -23.69 -99.80 -52.88
N PRO A 123 -24.15 -99.07 -51.86
CA PRO A 123 -23.36 -98.00 -51.22
C PRO A 123 -22.01 -98.47 -50.64
N THR A 124 -20.94 -97.70 -50.87
CA THR A 124 -19.61 -97.89 -50.28
C THR A 124 -19.08 -96.57 -49.68
N SER A 125 -17.87 -96.58 -49.10
CA SER A 125 -17.26 -95.40 -48.46
C SER A 125 -15.82 -95.19 -48.93
N GLY A 126 -15.52 -94.07 -49.57
CA GLY A 126 -14.16 -93.69 -49.95
C GLY A 126 -13.36 -93.13 -48.78
N GLN A 127 -12.11 -93.57 -48.62
CA GLN A 127 -11.14 -93.04 -47.65
C GLN A 127 -10.11 -92.15 -48.34
N MET A 128 -9.61 -91.13 -47.63
CA MET A 128 -8.45 -90.33 -48.02
C MET A 128 -7.52 -90.18 -46.82
N ILE A 129 -6.26 -90.61 -46.96
CA ILE A 129 -5.28 -90.66 -45.87
C ILE A 129 -4.14 -89.69 -46.17
N LEU A 130 -3.90 -88.73 -45.27
CA LEU A 130 -2.74 -87.84 -45.32
C LEU A 130 -1.59 -88.47 -44.50
N SER A 131 -0.64 -89.12 -45.18
CA SER A 131 0.54 -89.72 -44.54
C SER A 131 1.73 -88.74 -44.49
N ASN A 132 2.32 -88.58 -43.31
CA ASN A 132 3.21 -87.48 -42.97
C ASN A 132 4.68 -87.91 -42.88
N SER A 133 5.23 -88.48 -43.96
CA SER A 133 6.52 -89.21 -43.91
C SER A 133 7.79 -88.39 -44.19
N ASN A 134 7.69 -87.10 -44.56
CA ASN A 134 8.86 -86.32 -45.03
C ASN A 134 8.86 -84.81 -44.65
N ILE A 135 8.17 -84.39 -43.57
CA ILE A 135 8.20 -82.99 -43.10
C ILE A 135 9.15 -82.86 -41.90
N SER A 136 10.25 -82.12 -42.06
CA SER A 136 11.32 -81.95 -41.07
C SER A 136 11.17 -80.71 -40.15
N GLN A 137 10.02 -80.05 -40.16
CA GLN A 137 9.70 -78.92 -39.28
C GLN A 137 8.47 -79.20 -38.42
N THR A 138 8.59 -78.93 -37.12
CA THR A 138 7.50 -79.02 -36.14
C THR A 138 6.52 -77.87 -36.34
N ILE A 139 5.39 -78.12 -37.01
CA ILE A 139 4.33 -77.12 -37.20
C ILE A 139 3.52 -77.00 -35.89
N GLY A 140 3.85 -75.97 -35.10
CA GLY A 140 3.28 -75.74 -33.78
C GLY A 140 1.84 -75.23 -33.78
N THR A 141 0.87 -76.15 -33.91
CA THR A 141 -0.60 -75.93 -33.85
C THR A 141 -1.21 -75.40 -35.14
N LEU A 142 -2.20 -76.14 -35.67
CA LEU A 142 -2.97 -75.74 -36.85
C LEU A 142 -4.25 -75.02 -36.41
N TYR A 143 -4.52 -73.83 -36.96
CA TYR A 143 -5.81 -73.14 -36.83
C TYR A 143 -6.50 -73.13 -38.20
N ILE A 144 -7.77 -73.52 -38.26
CA ILE A 144 -8.56 -73.48 -39.49
C ILE A 144 -9.61 -72.39 -39.35
N ARG A 145 -9.52 -71.35 -40.20
CA ARG A 145 -10.49 -70.26 -40.28
C ARG A 145 -10.97 -70.09 -41.71
N PRO A 146 -12.29 -70.19 -42.00
CA PRO A 146 -12.81 -69.83 -43.32
C PRO A 146 -12.77 -68.31 -43.49
N LYS A 147 -12.22 -67.84 -44.62
CA LYS A 147 -12.00 -66.42 -44.88
C LYS A 147 -13.27 -65.70 -45.34
N PRO A 148 -13.71 -64.60 -44.69
CA PRO A 148 -14.61 -63.63 -45.31
C PRO A 148 -13.86 -62.84 -46.41
N ILE A 149 -14.52 -62.62 -47.55
CA ILE A 149 -13.88 -62.12 -48.78
C ILE A 149 -13.59 -60.61 -48.71
N ILE A 150 -12.46 -60.25 -48.10
CA ILE A 150 -11.80 -58.94 -48.29
C ILE A 150 -10.28 -59.19 -48.48
N GLY A 151 -9.65 -58.49 -49.41
CA GLY A 151 -8.19 -58.55 -49.64
C GLY A 151 -7.40 -57.85 -48.52
N SER A 152 -6.10 -58.05 -48.34
CA SER A 152 -5.10 -58.86 -49.05
C SER A 152 -4.49 -59.87 -48.07
N ALA A 153 -3.96 -61.01 -48.54
CA ALA A 153 -3.55 -62.07 -47.62
C ALA A 153 -2.20 -62.76 -47.98
N PRO A 154 -1.35 -63.07 -46.99
CA PRO A 154 -0.11 -63.85 -47.15
C PRO A 154 -0.38 -65.31 -47.60
N PRO A 155 0.65 -66.07 -48.04
CA PRO A 155 0.46 -67.25 -48.88
C PRO A 155 -0.38 -68.39 -48.24
N THR A 156 -1.30 -68.90 -49.04
CA THR A 156 -2.20 -70.03 -48.74
C THR A 156 -1.78 -71.30 -49.47
N ALA A 157 -1.79 -72.44 -48.79
CA ALA A 157 -1.60 -73.75 -49.42
C ALA A 157 -2.95 -74.42 -49.73
N THR A 158 -3.02 -75.18 -50.83
CA THR A 158 -4.28 -75.79 -51.34
C THR A 158 -4.05 -77.25 -51.73
N LEU A 159 -4.93 -78.15 -51.25
CA LEU A 159 -4.98 -79.58 -51.62
C LEU A 159 -6.10 -79.81 -52.65
N GLY A 160 -5.94 -80.78 -53.56
CA GLY A 160 -6.91 -81.03 -54.64
C GLY A 160 -6.94 -82.47 -55.16
N VAL A 161 -8.08 -82.86 -55.74
CA VAL A 161 -8.37 -84.19 -56.34
C VAL A 161 -9.12 -83.99 -57.68
N ILE A 162 -8.98 -84.93 -58.62
CA ILE A 162 -9.42 -84.82 -60.04
C ILE A 162 -10.11 -86.13 -60.48
N LEU A 163 -11.21 -86.08 -61.24
CA LEU A 163 -11.71 -87.21 -62.06
C LEU A 163 -12.42 -86.74 -63.38
N PRO A 164 -12.29 -87.46 -64.52
CA PRO A 164 -12.92 -87.15 -65.83
C PRO A 164 -13.87 -88.31 -66.35
N PRO A 165 -14.18 -88.58 -67.65
CA PRO A 165 -15.56 -88.40 -68.16
C PRO A 165 -16.23 -89.51 -69.05
N HIS A 166 -17.59 -89.51 -69.10
CA HIS A 166 -18.52 -90.15 -70.09
C HIS A 166 -18.49 -91.71 -70.21
N THR A 167 -19.47 -92.48 -70.73
CA THR A 167 -20.81 -92.38 -71.42
C THR A 167 -21.71 -93.56 -70.93
N PHE A 168 -22.99 -93.81 -71.27
CA PHE A 168 -24.21 -93.05 -71.65
C PHE A 168 -25.44 -94.00 -71.59
N THR A 169 -26.51 -93.70 -70.83
CA THR A 169 -27.96 -93.84 -71.19
C THR A 169 -28.86 -93.27 -70.09
N GLN A 170 -29.95 -92.58 -70.47
CA GLN A 170 -30.88 -91.81 -69.61
C GLN A 170 -31.75 -92.66 -68.65
N PRO A 171 -32.49 -92.08 -67.66
CA PRO A 171 -32.75 -90.64 -67.38
C PRO A 171 -32.26 -90.20 -65.95
N PHE A 172 -32.16 -88.92 -65.59
CA PHE A 172 -33.12 -87.80 -65.72
C PHE A 172 -32.44 -86.43 -65.84
N ASP A 173 -33.16 -85.47 -66.43
CA ASP A 173 -32.79 -84.04 -66.47
C ASP A 173 -32.81 -83.39 -65.07
N VAL A 174 -31.68 -82.79 -64.67
CA VAL A 174 -31.67 -81.43 -64.09
C VAL A 174 -30.49 -80.68 -64.71
N THR A 175 -30.79 -79.59 -65.41
CA THR A 175 -29.84 -78.82 -66.21
C THR A 175 -29.05 -77.80 -65.37
N THR A 176 -27.83 -78.15 -64.97
CA THR A 176 -26.81 -77.16 -64.53
C THR A 176 -25.42 -77.50 -65.06
N ASP A 177 -24.70 -76.46 -65.50
CA ASP A 177 -23.42 -76.55 -66.21
C ASP A 177 -22.28 -77.05 -65.29
N PRO A 178 -21.61 -78.18 -65.58
CA PRO A 178 -20.64 -78.83 -64.68
C PRO A 178 -19.28 -78.11 -64.57
N ASN A 179 -19.12 -76.90 -65.11
CA ASN A 179 -17.82 -76.23 -65.19
C ASN A 179 -17.38 -75.42 -63.94
N THR A 180 -18.21 -75.26 -62.90
CA THR A 180 -17.89 -74.40 -61.74
C THR A 180 -17.18 -75.14 -60.59
N LYS A 181 -15.88 -74.88 -60.37
CA LYS A 181 -15.13 -75.34 -59.18
C LYS A 181 -14.85 -74.17 -58.21
N GLN A 182 -15.03 -74.37 -56.91
CA GLN A 182 -14.60 -73.43 -55.84
C GLN A 182 -13.69 -74.13 -54.82
N SER A 183 -12.81 -73.37 -54.16
CA SER A 183 -11.93 -73.84 -53.08
C SER A 183 -11.90 -72.83 -51.92
N GLN A 184 -11.78 -73.31 -50.67
CA GLN A 184 -11.63 -72.46 -49.49
C GLN A 184 -10.16 -72.43 -49.03
N PRO A 185 -9.55 -71.25 -48.85
CA PRO A 185 -8.21 -71.13 -48.28
C PRO A 185 -8.21 -71.25 -46.75
N ILE A 186 -7.13 -71.82 -46.21
CA ILE A 186 -6.82 -71.91 -44.78
C ILE A 186 -5.59 -71.03 -44.49
N PHE A 187 -5.57 -70.36 -43.32
CA PHE A 187 -4.47 -69.49 -42.88
C PHE A 187 -3.82 -69.98 -41.60
N LEU A 188 -2.52 -69.70 -41.45
CA LEU A 188 -1.73 -69.99 -40.25
C LEU A 188 -1.36 -68.66 -39.57
N GLU A 189 -1.66 -68.52 -38.27
CA GLU A 189 -1.22 -67.37 -37.45
C GLU A 189 0.19 -67.62 -36.88
N THR A 190 0.97 -66.56 -36.66
CA THR A 190 2.26 -66.69 -35.96
C THR A 190 2.08 -66.67 -34.44
N GLN A 191 3.07 -67.20 -33.71
CA GLN A 191 3.03 -67.27 -32.24
C GLN A 191 2.91 -65.88 -31.59
N GLU A 192 3.57 -64.86 -32.13
CA GLU A 192 3.50 -63.47 -31.63
C GLU A 192 2.10 -62.85 -31.79
N GLN A 193 1.44 -63.10 -32.93
CA GLN A 193 0.07 -62.65 -33.17
C GLN A 193 -0.91 -63.29 -32.17
N SER A 194 -0.70 -64.56 -31.85
CA SER A 194 -1.47 -65.27 -30.82
C SER A 194 -1.26 -64.65 -29.42
N TYR A 195 -0.02 -64.32 -29.03
CA TYR A 195 0.24 -63.66 -27.75
C TYR A 195 -0.38 -62.26 -27.65
N LEU A 196 -0.26 -61.43 -28.69
CA LEU A 196 -0.85 -60.08 -28.69
C LEU A 196 -2.38 -60.14 -28.60
N ARG A 197 -3.04 -61.05 -29.35
CA ARG A 197 -4.48 -61.29 -29.21
C ARG A 197 -4.81 -61.74 -27.79
N ASN A 198 -4.12 -62.73 -27.24
CA ASN A 198 -4.41 -63.21 -25.89
C ASN A 198 -4.25 -62.12 -24.82
N PHE A 199 -3.26 -61.23 -24.95
CA PHE A 199 -3.09 -60.06 -24.08
C PHE A 199 -4.26 -59.07 -24.22
N LEU A 200 -4.66 -58.73 -25.45
CA LEU A 200 -5.80 -57.85 -25.69
C LEU A 200 -7.11 -58.47 -25.19
N ASN A 201 -7.32 -59.77 -25.37
CA ASN A 201 -8.47 -60.50 -24.82
C ASN A 201 -8.47 -60.51 -23.29
N HIS A 202 -7.30 -60.58 -22.64
CA HIS A 202 -7.23 -60.47 -21.18
C HIS A 202 -7.48 -59.05 -20.69
N LEU A 203 -7.00 -58.03 -21.40
CA LEU A 203 -7.10 -56.61 -21.00
C LEU A 203 -8.46 -55.97 -21.32
N LEU A 204 -9.01 -56.28 -22.50
CA LEU A 204 -10.25 -55.70 -23.06
C LEU A 204 -11.43 -56.69 -23.07
N GLY A 205 -11.18 -57.98 -22.87
CA GLY A 205 -12.22 -58.97 -22.60
C GLY A 205 -12.59 -59.01 -21.11
N GLU A 206 -12.48 -60.19 -20.48
CA GLU A 206 -13.06 -60.50 -19.18
C GLU A 206 -12.64 -59.55 -18.04
N ASN A 207 -11.37 -59.09 -18.01
CA ASN A 207 -10.88 -58.23 -16.92
C ASN A 207 -11.15 -56.73 -17.12
N ALA A 208 -11.71 -56.31 -18.27
CA ALA A 208 -11.84 -54.89 -18.59
C ALA A 208 -12.71 -54.13 -17.57
N LEU A 209 -13.79 -54.76 -17.11
CA LEU A 209 -14.68 -54.18 -16.10
C LEU A 209 -13.99 -54.06 -14.73
N ALA A 210 -13.20 -55.06 -14.32
CA ALA A 210 -12.43 -55.01 -13.08
C ALA A 210 -11.37 -53.88 -13.11
N LEU A 211 -10.71 -53.68 -14.25
CA LEU A 211 -9.71 -52.63 -14.42
C LEU A 211 -10.34 -51.23 -14.45
N ALA A 212 -11.48 -51.06 -15.11
CA ALA A 212 -12.25 -49.81 -15.09
C ALA A 212 -12.71 -49.43 -13.66
N VAL A 213 -13.21 -50.41 -12.89
CA VAL A 213 -13.56 -50.22 -11.47
C VAL A 213 -12.33 -49.85 -10.64
N GLY A 214 -11.18 -50.50 -10.88
CA GLY A 214 -9.91 -50.18 -10.22
C GLY A 214 -9.46 -48.72 -10.45
N ILE A 215 -9.52 -48.24 -11.69
CA ILE A 215 -9.20 -46.85 -12.05
C ILE A 215 -10.11 -45.86 -11.30
N ALA A 216 -11.42 -46.12 -11.26
CA ALA A 216 -12.37 -45.27 -10.55
C ALA A 216 -12.14 -45.26 -9.02
N LEU A 217 -11.81 -46.40 -8.42
CA LEU A 217 -11.51 -46.51 -6.98
C LEU A 217 -10.22 -45.78 -6.59
N VAL A 218 -9.16 -45.86 -7.41
CA VAL A 218 -7.91 -45.12 -7.17
C VAL A 218 -8.15 -43.61 -7.26
N GLY A 219 -8.86 -43.15 -8.29
CA GLY A 219 -9.22 -41.73 -8.44
C GLY A 219 -10.09 -41.21 -7.29
N TRP A 220 -11.04 -42.01 -6.81
CA TRP A 220 -11.82 -41.70 -5.61
C TRP A 220 -10.98 -41.64 -4.33
N GLY A 221 -10.02 -42.55 -4.16
CA GLY A 221 -9.10 -42.55 -3.00
C GLY A 221 -8.22 -41.30 -2.93
N VAL A 222 -7.68 -40.86 -4.08
CA VAL A 222 -6.89 -39.61 -4.18
C VAL A 222 -7.76 -38.38 -3.92
N ASP A 223 -8.94 -38.30 -4.52
CA ASP A 223 -9.93 -37.23 -4.31
C ASP A 223 -10.40 -37.15 -2.85
N TRP A 224 -10.53 -38.30 -2.16
CA TRP A 224 -10.86 -38.36 -0.73
C TRP A 224 -9.71 -37.88 0.17
N LEU A 225 -8.47 -38.32 -0.08
CA LEU A 225 -7.29 -37.86 0.68
C LEU A 225 -7.06 -36.36 0.50
N TRP A 226 -7.20 -35.85 -0.72
CA TRP A 226 -7.10 -34.42 -1.01
C TRP A 226 -8.13 -33.61 -0.24
N ARG A 227 -9.42 -34.00 -0.29
CA ARG A 227 -10.48 -33.32 0.48
C ARG A 227 -10.29 -33.42 1.98
N ARG A 228 -9.67 -34.49 2.50
CA ARG A 228 -9.35 -34.56 3.93
C ARG A 228 -8.33 -33.48 4.30
N GLY A 229 -7.24 -33.35 3.53
CA GLY A 229 -6.26 -32.28 3.71
C GLY A 229 -6.87 -30.89 3.56
N GLU A 230 -7.69 -30.66 2.54
CA GLU A 230 -8.31 -29.35 2.26
C GLU A 230 -9.36 -28.94 3.29
N ARG A 231 -10.09 -29.90 3.89
CA ARG A 231 -10.96 -29.65 5.05
C ARG A 231 -10.16 -29.33 6.30
N GLU A 232 -9.13 -30.11 6.62
CA GLU A 232 -8.26 -29.86 7.77
C GLU A 232 -7.57 -28.48 7.64
N TYR A 233 -7.11 -28.11 6.44
CA TYR A 233 -6.58 -26.79 6.13
C TYR A 233 -7.64 -25.69 6.31
N SER A 234 -8.83 -25.86 5.73
CA SER A 234 -9.93 -24.89 5.83
C SER A 234 -10.44 -24.70 7.26
N GLU A 235 -10.51 -25.77 8.06
CA GLU A 235 -10.88 -25.69 9.48
C GLU A 235 -9.80 -24.98 10.31
N ARG A 236 -8.51 -25.27 10.07
CA ARG A 236 -7.40 -24.56 10.72
C ARG A 236 -7.36 -23.08 10.31
N GLN A 237 -7.59 -22.75 9.05
CA GLN A 237 -7.67 -21.37 8.56
C GLN A 237 -8.89 -20.64 9.15
N ARG A 238 -10.04 -21.32 9.31
CA ARG A 238 -11.21 -20.76 10.02
C ARG A 238 -10.96 -20.49 11.50
N ARG A 239 -9.96 -21.09 12.16
CA ARG A 239 -9.56 -20.70 13.53
C ARG A 239 -8.78 -19.38 13.57
N LEU A 240 -8.14 -18.98 12.46
CA LEU A 240 -7.42 -17.70 12.38
C LEU A 240 -8.35 -16.49 12.22
N THR A 241 -9.51 -16.64 11.55
CA THR A 241 -10.44 -15.52 11.34
C THR A 241 -10.98 -14.92 12.66
N PRO A 242 -11.48 -15.70 13.64
CA PRO A 242 -11.89 -15.18 14.95
C PRO A 242 -10.75 -14.49 15.70
N ILE A 243 -9.53 -15.01 15.61
CA ILE A 243 -8.34 -14.40 16.22
C ILE A 243 -8.07 -13.02 15.59
N ARG A 244 -8.13 -12.92 14.26
CA ARG A 244 -8.00 -11.66 13.50
C ARG A 244 -9.08 -10.63 13.84
N GLU A 245 -10.31 -11.08 14.10
CA GLU A 245 -11.44 -10.22 14.48
C GLU A 245 -11.40 -9.80 15.96
N MET A 246 -10.87 -10.65 16.85
CA MET A 246 -10.69 -10.32 18.27
C MET A 246 -9.55 -9.33 18.51
N MET A 247 -8.43 -9.45 17.77
CA MET A 247 -7.21 -8.68 18.03
C MET A 247 -7.39 -7.14 18.05
N PRO A 248 -8.15 -6.49 17.15
CA PRO A 248 -8.39 -5.04 17.20
C PRO A 248 -9.31 -4.55 18.33
N ASN A 249 -9.83 -5.48 19.15
CA ASN A 249 -10.82 -5.24 20.21
C ASN A 249 -10.31 -5.70 21.59
N ASN A 250 -9.55 -6.80 21.64
CA ASN A 250 -8.88 -7.32 22.82
C ASN A 250 -7.56 -8.01 22.38
N PRO A 251 -6.47 -7.24 22.22
CA PRO A 251 -5.23 -7.76 21.63
C PRO A 251 -4.58 -8.82 22.52
N ALA A 252 -4.57 -8.64 23.84
CA ALA A 252 -3.97 -9.62 24.76
C ALA A 252 -4.67 -10.99 24.66
N TYR A 253 -6.01 -11.03 24.63
CA TYR A 253 -6.75 -12.29 24.51
C TYR A 253 -6.62 -12.91 23.12
N GLY A 254 -6.79 -12.13 22.06
CA GLY A 254 -6.65 -12.62 20.68
C GLY A 254 -5.25 -13.19 20.43
N LEU A 255 -4.23 -12.58 21.03
CA LEU A 255 -2.85 -13.06 20.94
C LEU A 255 -2.55 -14.28 21.80
N LYS A 256 -3.13 -14.40 23.00
CA LYS A 256 -3.04 -15.64 23.80
C LYS A 256 -3.60 -16.82 23.02
N GLN A 257 -4.69 -16.61 22.29
CA GLN A 257 -5.25 -17.59 21.34
C GLN A 257 -4.29 -17.86 20.16
N PHE A 258 -3.69 -16.83 19.56
CA PHE A 258 -2.69 -16.98 18.49
C PHE A 258 -1.46 -17.80 18.93
N LEU A 259 -0.86 -17.49 20.08
CA LEU A 259 0.31 -18.18 20.61
C LEU A 259 -0.03 -19.63 21.00
N SER A 260 -1.24 -19.88 21.51
CA SER A 260 -1.75 -21.24 21.70
C SER A 260 -1.84 -22.00 20.38
N LEU A 261 -2.34 -21.36 19.32
CA LEU A 261 -2.47 -21.93 17.98
C LEU A 261 -1.08 -22.19 17.33
N GLU A 262 -0.11 -21.28 17.52
CA GLU A 262 1.27 -21.45 17.04
C GLU A 262 1.97 -22.64 17.73
N ARG A 263 1.75 -22.80 19.05
CA ARG A 263 2.24 -23.97 19.81
C ARG A 263 1.56 -25.26 19.36
N GLU A 264 0.23 -25.24 19.18
CA GLU A 264 -0.55 -26.38 18.62
C GLU A 264 -0.03 -26.76 17.24
N ALA A 265 0.26 -25.78 16.38
CA ALA A 265 0.77 -26.00 15.02
C ALA A 265 2.17 -26.62 14.99
N LYS A 266 3.10 -26.11 15.80
CA LYS A 266 4.46 -26.66 15.93
C LYS A 266 4.45 -28.06 16.55
N PHE A 267 3.67 -28.28 17.60
CA PHE A 267 3.58 -29.58 18.28
C PHE A 267 2.98 -30.66 17.37
N ASN A 268 1.88 -30.34 16.67
CA ASN A 268 1.21 -31.27 15.75
C ASN A 268 1.86 -31.34 14.36
N LYS A 269 3.02 -30.69 14.15
CA LYS A 269 3.74 -30.64 12.86
C LYS A 269 2.82 -30.29 11.70
N TRP A 270 2.12 -29.16 11.81
CA TRP A 270 1.27 -28.66 10.73
C TRP A 270 2.08 -28.41 9.45
N ASP A 271 1.38 -28.45 8.32
CA ASP A 271 1.96 -28.19 7.00
C ASP A 271 2.63 -26.82 6.92
N GLN A 272 3.71 -26.71 6.16
CA GLN A 272 4.54 -25.51 6.06
C GLN A 272 3.70 -24.29 5.61
N SER A 273 2.74 -24.51 4.71
CA SER A 273 1.78 -23.50 4.25
C SER A 273 1.00 -22.82 5.39
N LEU A 274 0.68 -23.54 6.47
CA LEU A 274 0.00 -23.01 7.65
C LEU A 274 0.98 -22.31 8.61
N LEU A 275 2.23 -22.77 8.69
CA LEU A 275 3.28 -22.09 9.46
C LEU A 275 3.63 -20.74 8.80
N ASP A 276 3.77 -20.70 7.48
CA ASP A 276 3.98 -19.48 6.70
C ASP A 276 2.80 -18.49 6.85
N ALA A 277 1.56 -19.01 6.90
CA ALA A 277 0.37 -18.18 7.16
C ALA A 277 0.34 -17.62 8.59
N LEU A 278 0.76 -18.40 9.59
CA LEU A 278 0.92 -17.94 10.99
C LEU A 278 2.03 -16.89 11.10
N GLU A 279 3.15 -17.07 10.41
CA GLU A 279 4.27 -16.11 10.39
C GLU A 279 3.90 -14.82 9.64
N GLY A 280 3.21 -14.92 8.51
CA GLY A 280 2.64 -13.77 7.79
C GLY A 280 1.68 -12.96 8.67
N PHE A 281 0.80 -13.64 9.41
CA PHE A 281 -0.11 -13.03 10.38
C PHE A 281 0.64 -12.36 11.55
N ARG A 282 1.67 -13.03 12.09
CA ARG A 282 2.55 -12.45 13.11
C ARG A 282 3.26 -11.20 12.59
N SER A 283 3.71 -11.19 11.34
CA SER A 283 4.34 -10.03 10.70
C SER A 283 3.37 -8.87 10.49
N GLU A 284 2.14 -9.14 10.05
CA GLU A 284 1.05 -8.15 9.93
C GLU A 284 0.76 -7.51 11.29
N TYR A 285 0.63 -8.34 12.34
CA TYR A 285 0.34 -7.91 13.70
C TYR A 285 1.51 -7.16 14.35
N ALA A 286 2.76 -7.62 14.17
CA ALA A 286 3.96 -6.95 14.65
C ALA A 286 4.17 -5.55 14.02
N LYS A 287 3.67 -5.35 12.79
CA LYS A 287 3.65 -4.06 12.09
C LYS A 287 2.42 -3.20 12.42
N SER A 288 1.41 -3.74 13.09
CA SER A 288 0.16 -3.05 13.39
C SER A 288 0.31 -2.10 14.58
N LYS A 289 0.39 -0.80 14.30
CA LYS A 289 0.51 0.25 15.33
C LYS A 289 -0.73 0.38 16.22
N ARG A 290 -1.92 0.15 15.67
CA ARG A 290 -3.18 0.13 16.46
C ARG A 290 -3.13 -0.94 17.54
N VAL A 291 -2.60 -2.12 17.19
CA VAL A 291 -2.37 -3.22 18.13
C VAL A 291 -1.32 -2.82 19.17
N GLN A 292 -0.16 -2.28 18.78
CA GLN A 292 0.88 -1.82 19.71
C GLN A 292 0.30 -0.85 20.75
N GLN A 293 -0.43 0.17 20.28
CA GLN A 293 -1.10 1.16 21.13
C GLN A 293 -2.12 0.49 22.07
N GLN A 294 -2.98 -0.41 21.58
CA GLN A 294 -3.97 -1.08 22.43
C GLN A 294 -3.34 -1.99 23.49
N VAL A 295 -2.22 -2.68 23.19
CA VAL A 295 -1.51 -3.49 24.20
C VAL A 295 -0.86 -2.58 25.25
N LEU A 296 -0.25 -1.46 24.85
CA LEU A 296 0.30 -0.47 25.79
C LEU A 296 -0.79 0.17 26.65
N GLN A 297 -1.95 0.51 26.08
CA GLN A 297 -3.11 1.00 26.83
C GLN A 297 -3.67 -0.05 27.81
N GLN A 298 -3.66 -1.33 27.43
CA GLN A 298 -4.08 -2.41 28.32
C GLN A 298 -3.07 -2.62 29.47
N ALA A 299 -1.77 -2.60 29.18
CA ALA A 299 -0.72 -2.62 30.19
C ALA A 299 -0.85 -1.44 31.17
N GLY A 300 -1.11 -0.23 30.66
CA GLY A 300 -1.36 0.95 31.48
C GLY A 300 -2.55 0.80 32.42
N LYS A 301 -3.65 0.23 31.94
CA LYS A 301 -4.84 -0.07 32.76
C LYS A 301 -4.53 -1.07 33.87
N GLU A 302 -3.91 -2.21 33.56
CA GLU A 302 -3.55 -3.21 34.59
C GLU A 302 -2.57 -2.63 35.62
N LEU A 303 -1.63 -1.76 35.20
CA LEU A 303 -0.73 -1.05 36.11
C LEU A 303 -1.49 -0.11 37.05
N THR A 304 -2.46 0.67 36.55
CA THR A 304 -3.33 1.51 37.42
C THR A 304 -4.22 0.70 38.36
N LEU A 305 -4.54 -0.55 38.04
CA LEU A 305 -5.37 -1.44 38.86
C LEU A 305 -4.55 -2.27 39.87
N GLY A 306 -3.22 -2.18 39.85
CA GLY A 306 -2.34 -3.00 40.70
C GLY A 306 -2.32 -4.48 40.33
N ALA A 307 -2.75 -4.85 39.13
CA ALA A 307 -2.93 -6.23 38.69
C ALA A 307 -1.62 -6.84 38.14
N GLY A 308 -0.60 -6.97 39.01
CA GLY A 308 0.77 -7.35 38.64
C GLY A 308 0.88 -8.61 37.77
N SER A 309 0.11 -9.66 38.07
CA SER A 309 0.14 -10.91 37.28
C SER A 309 -0.35 -10.74 35.84
N ASN A 310 -1.42 -9.96 35.64
CA ASN A 310 -1.94 -9.67 34.30
C ASN A 310 -0.97 -8.80 33.51
N LEU A 311 -0.32 -7.86 34.19
CA LEU A 311 0.64 -6.94 33.58
C LEU A 311 1.93 -7.67 33.15
N SER A 312 2.44 -8.56 33.99
CA SER A 312 3.58 -9.43 33.64
C SER A 312 3.23 -10.33 32.44
N GLU A 313 2.01 -10.89 32.39
CA GLU A 313 1.53 -11.63 31.21
C GLU A 313 1.45 -10.74 29.96
N ILE A 314 0.93 -9.51 30.05
CA ILE A 314 0.85 -8.57 28.92
C ILE A 314 2.23 -8.16 28.41
N LEU A 315 3.20 -7.90 29.29
CA LEU A 315 4.56 -7.52 28.89
C LEU A 315 5.36 -8.69 28.31
N ALA A 316 5.25 -9.90 28.89
CA ALA A 316 5.82 -11.11 28.31
C ALA A 316 5.22 -11.39 26.92
N THR A 317 3.91 -11.20 26.79
CA THR A 317 3.17 -11.31 25.54
C THR A 317 3.65 -10.26 24.52
N PHE A 318 3.84 -9.00 24.92
CA PHE A 318 4.45 -7.95 24.11
C PHE A 318 5.86 -8.34 23.66
N LYS A 319 6.65 -8.97 24.54
CA LYS A 319 7.99 -9.49 24.21
C LYS A 319 7.92 -10.61 23.15
N GLU A 320 7.03 -11.60 23.29
CA GLU A 320 6.91 -12.68 22.30
C GLU A 320 6.52 -12.14 20.91
N ILE A 321 5.59 -11.18 20.79
CA ILE A 321 5.18 -10.60 19.49
C ILE A 321 6.34 -9.95 18.75
N PHE A 322 6.87 -8.88 19.36
CA PHE A 322 7.58 -7.85 18.64
C PHE A 322 9.07 -8.16 18.54
N TYR A 323 9.59 -9.04 19.41
CA TYR A 323 11.00 -9.39 19.49
C TYR A 323 11.28 -10.75 18.82
N GLY A 324 10.38 -11.72 18.97
CA GLY A 324 10.54 -13.04 18.35
C GLY A 324 10.34 -13.08 16.82
N SER A 325 10.01 -11.94 16.18
CA SER A 325 9.78 -11.82 14.74
C SER A 325 10.67 -10.77 14.04
N LEU A 326 11.39 -9.92 14.79
CA LEU A 326 12.12 -8.78 14.24
C LEU A 326 13.53 -8.72 14.83
N SER A 327 14.51 -9.20 14.07
CA SER A 327 15.96 -9.09 14.34
C SER A 327 16.53 -7.66 14.24
N PHE A 328 15.67 -6.64 14.37
CA PHE A 328 15.94 -5.24 14.05
C PHE A 328 15.46 -4.23 15.12
N LEU A 329 14.94 -4.68 16.27
CA LEU A 329 14.66 -3.77 17.38
C LEU A 329 15.97 -3.35 18.10
N PRO A 330 16.09 -2.10 18.57
CA PRO A 330 17.25 -1.69 19.37
C PRO A 330 17.32 -2.46 20.70
N ASN A 331 18.51 -2.95 21.05
CA ASN A 331 18.77 -3.68 22.30
C ASN A 331 18.27 -2.95 23.56
N GLU A 332 18.19 -1.61 23.51
CA GLU A 332 17.64 -0.77 24.59
C GLU A 332 16.19 -1.13 24.95
N LEU A 333 15.34 -1.44 23.98
CA LEU A 333 13.92 -1.67 24.22
C LEU A 333 13.67 -3.06 24.82
N GLU A 334 14.47 -4.07 24.45
CA GLU A 334 14.38 -5.39 25.07
C GLU A 334 14.78 -5.33 26.55
N TRP A 335 15.90 -4.65 26.83
CA TRP A 335 16.34 -4.36 28.20
C TRP A 335 15.25 -3.64 28.99
N ALA A 336 14.58 -2.65 28.38
CA ALA A 336 13.51 -1.91 29.04
C ALA A 336 12.34 -2.80 29.43
N ILE A 337 11.83 -3.65 28.54
CA ILE A 337 10.70 -4.54 28.88
C ILE A 337 11.08 -5.58 29.92
N GLU A 338 12.29 -6.14 29.85
CA GLU A 338 12.75 -7.10 30.87
C GLU A 338 12.88 -6.44 32.25
N LYS A 339 13.44 -5.23 32.33
CA LYS A 339 13.54 -4.47 33.59
C LYS A 339 12.17 -4.04 34.12
N LEU A 340 11.25 -3.62 33.25
CA LEU A 340 9.86 -3.33 33.64
C LEU A 340 9.18 -4.55 34.25
N GLN A 341 9.31 -5.72 33.61
CA GLN A 341 8.69 -6.94 34.12
C GLN A 341 9.22 -7.31 35.52
N ARG A 342 10.55 -7.30 35.72
CA ARG A 342 11.16 -7.51 37.03
C ARG A 342 10.72 -6.48 38.07
N ALA A 343 10.70 -5.20 37.71
CA ALA A 343 10.28 -4.13 38.61
C ALA A 343 8.80 -4.25 38.99
N ILE A 344 7.93 -4.64 38.05
CA ILE A 344 6.49 -4.86 38.27
C ILE A 344 6.24 -6.05 39.19
N ASP A 345 6.93 -7.17 38.97
CA ASP A 345 6.87 -8.34 39.87
C ASP A 345 7.39 -8.00 41.29
N ALA A 346 8.18 -6.93 41.42
CA ALA A 346 8.80 -6.44 42.66
C ALA A 346 8.26 -5.07 43.14
N LEU A 347 7.15 -4.55 42.61
CA LEU A 347 6.54 -3.25 42.99
C LEU A 347 6.02 -3.22 44.45
N SER A 348 6.18 -4.31 45.20
CA SER A 348 5.95 -4.42 46.64
C SER A 348 7.21 -4.24 47.49
N SER A 349 8.37 -4.05 46.87
CA SER A 349 9.66 -3.80 47.54
C SER A 349 10.07 -2.32 47.41
N GLU A 350 10.55 -1.73 48.50
CA GLU A 350 11.11 -0.36 48.53
C GLU A 350 12.56 -0.32 47.99
N ASP A 351 12.86 -1.14 46.97
CA ASP A 351 14.21 -1.27 46.41
C ASP A 351 14.52 -0.11 45.45
N GLU A 352 15.43 0.77 45.89
CA GLU A 352 15.87 1.96 45.16
C GLU A 352 16.48 1.64 43.78
N GLU A 353 17.13 0.47 43.61
CA GLU A 353 17.71 0.07 42.33
C GLU A 353 16.61 -0.28 41.31
N LEU A 354 15.55 -0.96 41.76
CA LEU A 354 14.42 -1.36 40.92
C LEU A 354 13.56 -0.15 40.50
N LEU A 355 13.41 0.86 41.36
CA LEU A 355 12.74 2.12 41.01
C LEU A 355 13.51 2.88 39.91
N ALA A 356 14.84 2.92 39.98
CA ALA A 356 15.67 3.56 38.97
C ALA A 356 15.65 2.82 37.62
N ASP A 357 15.68 1.48 37.64
CA ASP A 357 15.52 0.66 36.44
C ASP A 357 14.14 0.83 35.80
N ALA A 358 13.07 0.85 36.60
CA ALA A 358 11.70 1.07 36.13
C ALA A 358 11.53 2.44 35.46
N HIS A 359 12.10 3.50 36.07
CA HIS A 359 12.13 4.84 35.51
C HIS A 359 12.79 4.88 34.13
N LYS A 360 14.04 4.42 34.06
CA LYS A 360 14.85 4.42 32.84
C LYS A 360 14.20 3.58 31.74
N ALA A 361 13.64 2.43 32.08
CA ALA A 361 12.91 1.59 31.14
C ALA A 361 11.62 2.28 30.62
N GLY A 362 10.88 2.95 31.51
CA GLY A 362 9.73 3.79 31.14
C GLY A 362 10.11 4.90 30.14
N LEU A 363 11.26 5.56 30.34
CA LEU A 363 11.78 6.56 29.40
C LEU A 363 12.20 5.97 28.05
N ILE A 364 12.77 4.75 28.01
CA ILE A 364 13.10 4.08 26.74
C ILE A 364 11.84 3.71 25.96
N VAL A 365 10.80 3.19 26.65
CA VAL A 365 9.49 2.92 26.05
C VAL A 365 8.86 4.22 25.53
N TRP A 366 8.94 5.31 26.31
CA TRP A 366 8.50 6.64 25.87
C TRP A 366 9.26 7.14 24.64
N ARG A 367 10.59 7.00 24.58
CA ARG A 367 11.39 7.44 23.43
C ARG A 367 10.96 6.74 22.13
N HIS A 368 10.62 5.45 22.21
CA HIS A 368 10.24 4.62 21.05
C HIS A 368 8.77 4.82 20.61
N PHE A 369 7.83 4.88 21.55
CA PHE A 369 6.39 4.88 21.24
C PHE A 369 5.70 6.23 21.46
N ARG A 370 6.34 7.17 22.16
CA ARG A 370 5.84 8.52 22.47
C ARG A 370 4.41 8.43 23.05
N GLU A 371 3.49 9.27 22.57
CA GLU A 371 2.12 9.30 23.06
C GLU A 371 1.37 7.97 23.00
N ASP A 372 1.73 7.07 22.08
CA ASP A 372 1.08 5.75 21.98
C ASP A 372 1.40 4.88 23.23
N ALA A 373 2.42 5.24 24.02
CA ALA A 373 2.73 4.67 25.33
C ALA A 373 2.36 5.56 26.54
N LEU A 374 1.72 6.73 26.36
CA LEU A 374 1.44 7.65 27.47
C LEU A 374 0.60 6.99 28.57
N ASP A 375 -0.40 6.20 28.20
CA ASP A 375 -1.28 5.51 29.14
C ASP A 375 -0.54 4.41 29.95
N PHE A 376 0.61 3.92 29.48
CA PHE A 376 1.48 2.99 30.21
C PHE A 376 2.56 3.70 31.02
N VAL A 377 3.27 4.66 30.41
CA VAL A 377 4.39 5.37 31.03
C VAL A 377 3.93 6.33 32.12
N ARG A 378 2.77 6.98 31.99
CA ARG A 378 2.21 7.85 33.04
C ARG A 378 2.05 7.11 34.38
N PRO A 379 1.24 6.04 34.50
CA PRO A 379 1.02 5.40 35.79
C PRO A 379 2.29 4.73 36.33
N LEU A 380 3.17 4.23 35.46
CA LEU A 380 4.50 3.74 35.85
C LEU A 380 5.33 4.83 36.54
N LEU A 381 5.50 5.99 35.90
CA LEU A 381 6.26 7.10 36.48
C LEU A 381 5.60 7.66 37.74
N LEU A 382 4.27 7.70 37.80
CA LEU A 382 3.55 8.07 39.02
C LEU A 382 3.83 7.10 40.18
N GLY A 383 3.86 5.79 39.94
CA GLY A 383 4.24 4.78 40.93
C GLY A 383 5.68 4.98 41.41
N VAL A 384 6.63 5.12 40.48
CA VAL A 384 8.05 5.37 40.79
C VAL A 384 8.21 6.63 41.64
N TYR A 385 7.66 7.76 41.22
CA TYR A 385 7.76 9.02 41.99
C TYR A 385 6.92 9.03 43.27
N SER A 386 5.94 8.13 43.46
CA SER A 386 5.25 7.99 44.75
C SER A 386 6.03 7.20 45.79
N MET A 387 6.90 6.29 45.33
CA MET A 387 7.70 5.41 46.18
C MET A 387 9.11 5.96 46.44
N ALA A 388 9.67 6.72 45.50
CA ALA A 388 10.97 7.36 45.65
C ALA A 388 10.97 8.40 46.79
N LYS A 389 12.04 8.40 47.60
CA LYS A 389 12.30 9.48 48.57
C LYS A 389 12.71 10.74 47.81
N GLU A 390 12.58 11.90 48.45
CA GLU A 390 12.88 13.21 47.86
C GLU A 390 14.25 13.31 47.13
N PRO A 391 15.41 12.85 47.69
CA PRO A 391 16.68 12.93 46.97
C PRO A 391 16.70 12.07 45.70
N ASP A 392 16.10 10.88 45.75
CA ASP A 392 16.07 9.94 44.63
C ASP A 392 15.09 10.43 43.56
N ALA A 393 13.94 10.98 43.97
CA ALA A 393 13.00 11.66 43.09
C ALA A 393 13.65 12.85 42.36
N LYS A 394 14.48 13.64 43.04
CA LYS A 394 15.28 14.74 42.44
C LYS A 394 16.34 14.19 41.45
N MET A 395 16.99 13.06 41.74
CA MET A 395 17.92 12.40 40.82
C MET A 395 17.23 11.85 39.56
N LEU A 396 16.12 11.13 39.72
CA LEU A 396 15.33 10.57 38.60
C LEU A 396 14.69 11.69 37.78
N PHE A 397 14.26 12.77 38.42
CA PHE A 397 13.79 13.99 37.76
C PHE A 397 14.85 14.60 36.81
N ALA A 398 16.14 14.59 37.18
CA ALA A 398 17.20 15.10 36.29
C ALA A 398 17.33 14.28 34.98
N GLN A 399 16.99 12.99 34.99
CA GLN A 399 16.91 12.17 33.76
C GLN A 399 15.64 12.48 32.95
N LEU A 400 14.52 12.74 33.65
CA LEU A 400 13.28 13.17 33.02
C LEU A 400 13.39 14.61 32.46
N GLU A 401 14.26 15.48 32.97
CA GLU A 401 14.45 16.87 32.49
C GLU A 401 15.24 17.00 31.18
N GLN A 402 15.45 15.90 30.46
CA GLN A 402 15.97 15.92 29.10
C GLN A 402 14.89 16.41 28.11
N ASN A 403 15.32 17.20 27.12
CA ASN A 403 14.42 17.91 26.19
C ASN A 403 13.44 17.00 25.41
N GLU A 404 13.80 15.73 25.21
CA GLU A 404 12.95 14.73 24.57
C GLU A 404 11.77 14.25 25.43
N ASN A 405 11.77 14.53 26.73
CA ASN A 405 10.75 14.09 27.70
C ASN A 405 9.82 15.23 28.14
N LYS A 406 9.93 16.41 27.51
CA LYS A 406 9.18 17.63 27.82
C LYS A 406 7.65 17.46 27.95
N SER A 407 7.04 16.59 27.16
CA SER A 407 5.58 16.33 27.23
C SER A 407 5.18 15.46 28.43
N LEU A 408 6.03 14.54 28.91
CA LEU A 408 5.80 13.85 30.20
C LEU A 408 5.84 14.83 31.37
N LEU A 409 6.76 15.80 31.34
CA LEU A 409 6.85 16.86 32.36
C LEU A 409 5.65 17.80 32.37
N ARG A 410 4.89 17.88 31.27
CA ARG A 410 3.65 18.66 31.17
C ARG A 410 2.41 17.88 31.62
N ASP A 411 2.50 16.57 31.86
CA ASP A 411 1.38 15.80 32.42
C ASP A 411 1.08 16.30 33.83
N ALA A 412 -0.18 16.70 34.06
CA ALA A 412 -0.57 17.35 35.31
C ALA A 412 -0.32 16.47 36.54
N ASN A 413 -0.44 15.15 36.41
CA ASN A 413 -0.23 14.22 37.52
C ASN A 413 1.26 14.05 37.82
N ILE A 414 2.08 13.87 36.77
CA ILE A 414 3.55 13.76 36.91
C ILE A 414 4.11 15.06 37.48
N ARG A 415 3.62 16.21 37.00
CA ARG A 415 3.96 17.52 37.59
C ARG A 415 3.55 17.61 39.06
N GLN A 416 2.31 17.27 39.41
CA GLN A 416 1.83 17.38 40.79
C GLN A 416 2.63 16.50 41.77
N ILE A 417 3.09 15.32 41.36
CA ILE A 417 3.92 14.47 42.22
C ILE A 417 5.36 14.97 42.33
N LEU A 418 5.93 15.53 41.25
CA LEU A 418 7.24 16.17 41.26
C LEU A 418 7.25 17.46 42.09
N GLU A 419 6.17 18.25 42.08
CA GLU A 419 6.00 19.44 42.92
C GLU A 419 6.00 19.09 44.42
N LYS A 420 5.49 17.92 44.81
CA LYS A 420 5.58 17.43 46.21
C LYS A 420 7.00 17.10 46.66
N HIS A 421 7.87 16.73 45.72
CA HIS A 421 9.30 16.50 45.95
C HIS A 421 10.15 17.74 45.70
N GLU A 422 9.55 18.93 45.70
CA GLU A 422 10.20 20.23 45.43
C GLU A 422 10.99 20.33 44.11
N CYS A 423 10.82 19.40 43.18
CA CYS A 423 11.38 19.51 41.85
C CYS A 423 10.79 20.76 41.16
N LYS A 424 11.52 21.34 40.21
CA LYS A 424 11.05 22.47 39.39
C LYS A 424 11.58 22.30 37.98
N SER A 425 10.72 22.37 36.97
CA SER A 425 11.17 22.33 35.57
C SER A 425 10.80 23.57 34.78
N LYS A 426 11.73 23.99 33.91
CA LYS A 426 11.47 24.97 32.85
C LYS A 426 10.45 24.48 31.81
N TYR A 427 10.21 23.17 31.72
CA TYR A 427 9.29 22.56 30.76
C TYR A 427 7.82 22.53 31.21
N TRP A 428 7.54 22.85 32.48
CA TRP A 428 6.18 22.96 33.03
C TRP A 428 5.38 24.14 32.47
N GLN A 429 6.07 25.16 31.94
CA GLN A 429 5.47 26.27 31.23
C GLN A 429 5.51 26.01 29.72
N TYR A 430 4.44 26.43 29.04
CA TYR A 430 4.37 26.37 27.58
C TYR A 430 5.22 27.49 26.97
N ASN A 431 6.51 27.19 26.82
CA ASN A 431 7.42 28.02 26.04
C ASN A 431 7.28 27.67 24.56
N TYR A 432 6.44 28.42 23.85
CA TYR A 432 6.33 28.33 22.39
C TYR A 432 7.49 29.06 21.73
N SER A 433 8.35 28.31 21.04
CA SER A 433 9.28 28.88 20.07
C SER A 433 8.56 29.07 18.74
N TRP A 434 8.72 30.26 18.16
CA TRP A 434 8.29 30.57 16.82
C TRP A 434 9.51 30.69 15.93
N SER A 435 9.36 30.50 14.62
CA SER A 435 10.40 30.92 13.68
C SER A 435 10.58 32.44 13.79
N ASP A 436 11.85 32.85 13.84
CA ASP A 436 12.20 34.20 13.42
C ASP A 436 11.68 34.39 11.99
N LEU A 437 11.09 35.56 11.73
CA LEU A 437 10.72 35.90 10.36
C LEU A 437 12.03 35.98 9.58
N ALA A 438 12.16 35.11 8.57
CA ALA A 438 13.30 35.16 7.67
C ALA A 438 13.39 36.58 7.11
N ALA A 439 14.51 37.25 7.35
CA ALA A 439 14.78 38.49 6.64
C ALA A 439 14.82 38.15 5.14
N ASP A 440 14.03 38.86 4.35
CA ASP A 440 14.10 38.73 2.89
C ASP A 440 15.55 38.88 2.43
N ASN A 441 15.91 38.14 1.37
CA ASN A 441 17.23 38.25 0.77
C ASN A 441 17.54 39.73 0.49
N PRO A 442 18.75 40.21 0.80
CA PRO A 442 19.11 41.60 0.55
C PRO A 442 18.87 41.93 -0.92
N VAL A 443 18.09 42.98 -1.18
CA VAL A 443 17.79 43.43 -2.54
C VAL A 443 19.11 43.75 -3.22
N GLU A 444 19.38 43.11 -4.37
CA GLU A 444 20.60 43.36 -5.14
C GLU A 444 20.70 44.85 -5.50
N GLU A 445 21.67 45.53 -4.91
CA GLU A 445 21.89 46.95 -5.16
C GLU A 445 22.62 47.17 -6.48
N ASN A 446 22.23 48.23 -7.20
CA ASN A 446 22.86 48.62 -8.46
C ASN A 446 24.37 48.87 -8.27
N GLU A 447 25.22 48.28 -9.12
CA GLU A 447 26.69 48.43 -9.04
C GLU A 447 27.16 49.90 -8.98
N LEU A 448 26.46 50.82 -9.67
CA LEU A 448 26.77 52.25 -9.65
C LEU A 448 26.42 52.88 -8.29
N LEU A 449 25.37 52.42 -7.62
CA LEU A 449 25.04 52.82 -6.25
C LEU A 449 26.07 52.25 -5.27
N MET A 450 26.45 50.97 -5.40
CA MET A 450 27.53 50.35 -4.62
C MET A 450 28.90 51.01 -4.86
N THR A 451 29.11 51.61 -6.03
CA THR A 451 30.31 52.41 -6.33
C THR A 451 30.23 53.78 -5.65
N TRP A 452 29.08 54.46 -5.72
CA TRP A 452 28.85 55.72 -5.01
C TRP A 452 29.01 55.57 -3.50
N LEU A 453 28.40 54.55 -2.90
CA LEU A 453 28.47 54.25 -1.46
C LEU A 453 29.92 54.06 -1.00
N ARG A 454 30.72 53.30 -1.75
CA ARG A 454 32.15 53.11 -1.45
C ARG A 454 32.93 54.43 -1.47
N ILE A 455 32.72 55.30 -2.46
CA ILE A 455 33.39 56.62 -2.50
C ILE A 455 32.89 57.54 -1.35
N ALA A 456 31.62 57.41 -0.96
CA ALA A 456 31.05 58.09 0.20
C ALA A 456 31.50 57.52 1.56
N HIS A 457 32.31 56.45 1.58
CA HIS A 457 32.72 55.68 2.77
C HIS A 457 31.53 55.04 3.53
N LEU A 458 30.53 54.59 2.78
CA LEU A 458 29.38 53.83 3.25
C LEU A 458 29.50 52.37 2.78
N GLN A 459 29.42 51.43 3.73
CA GLN A 459 29.56 49.99 3.51
C GLN A 459 28.30 49.37 2.87
N HIS A 460 27.14 50.00 3.06
CA HIS A 460 25.84 49.61 2.51
C HIS A 460 24.92 50.84 2.42
N ASN A 461 23.79 50.75 1.72
CA ASN A 461 22.86 51.86 1.60
C ASN A 461 22.11 52.13 2.93
N PRO A 462 22.29 53.29 3.59
CA PRO A 462 21.56 53.61 4.81
C PRO A 462 20.04 53.80 4.59
N PHE A 463 19.63 54.02 3.34
CA PHE A 463 18.23 54.08 2.89
C PHE A 463 17.78 52.81 2.17
N GLY A 464 18.65 51.80 2.06
CA GLY A 464 18.32 50.47 1.60
C GLY A 464 17.28 49.83 2.52
N CYS A 465 16.41 49.02 1.93
CA CYS A 465 15.26 48.45 2.64
C CYS A 465 15.24 46.91 2.45
N PRO A 466 15.99 46.16 3.27
CA PRO A 466 15.41 44.92 3.80
C PRO A 466 14.13 45.30 4.56
N GLU A 467 13.13 44.42 4.58
CA GLU A 467 11.78 44.76 5.07
C GLU A 467 11.82 45.56 6.38
N LEU A 468 11.12 46.70 6.42
CA LEU A 468 11.24 47.66 7.52
C LEU A 468 10.79 47.11 8.90
N GLY A 469 10.10 45.97 8.93
CA GLY A 469 9.80 45.23 10.16
C GLY A 469 10.95 44.39 10.72
N SER A 470 11.99 44.10 9.94
CA SER A 470 13.20 43.35 10.34
C SER A 470 14.33 44.25 10.90
N ASP A 471 14.22 45.56 10.72
CA ASP A 471 15.31 46.51 10.99
C ASP A 471 15.60 46.71 12.50
N PRO A 472 16.83 46.41 12.98
CA PRO A 472 17.20 46.45 14.40
C PRO A 472 17.22 47.85 15.02
N LEU A 473 17.38 48.92 14.24
CA LEU A 473 17.33 50.32 14.71
C LEU A 473 15.89 50.75 14.96
N LEU A 474 14.95 50.23 14.19
CA LEU A 474 13.51 50.39 14.40
C LEU A 474 13.01 49.63 15.63
N LEU A 475 13.51 48.41 15.85
CA LEU A 475 13.21 47.64 17.06
C LEU A 475 13.58 48.42 18.35
N LYS A 476 14.64 49.25 18.29
CA LYS A 476 15.18 50.08 19.39
C LYS A 476 14.60 51.49 19.50
N SER A 477 14.07 52.06 18.42
CA SER A 477 13.53 53.43 18.44
C SER A 477 12.07 53.49 18.85
N TRP A 478 11.23 52.51 18.46
CA TRP A 478 9.84 52.44 18.93
C TRP A 478 9.70 52.21 20.44
N SER A 479 10.61 51.44 21.05
CA SER A 479 10.60 51.17 22.49
C SER A 479 10.86 52.42 23.36
N ARG A 480 11.39 53.51 22.79
CA ARG A 480 11.53 54.80 23.50
C ARG A 480 10.19 55.48 23.79
N ASN A 481 9.11 55.15 23.06
CA ASN A 481 7.76 55.63 23.37
C ASN A 481 6.96 54.54 24.11
N VAL A 482 7.27 54.39 25.39
CA VAL A 482 6.77 53.31 26.25
C VAL A 482 5.23 53.27 26.32
N GLU A 483 4.56 54.43 26.40
CA GLU A 483 3.09 54.50 26.51
C GLU A 483 2.36 54.12 25.21
N PHE A 484 2.88 54.59 24.08
CA PHE A 484 2.39 54.21 22.75
C PHE A 484 2.52 52.70 22.54
N TRP A 485 3.71 52.15 22.84
CA TRP A 485 3.97 50.74 22.65
C TRP A 485 3.19 49.85 23.65
N LYS A 486 3.03 50.30 24.90
CA LYS A 486 2.12 49.69 25.90
C LYS A 486 0.68 49.67 25.38
N SER A 487 0.24 50.71 24.69
CA SER A 487 -1.11 50.76 24.09
C SER A 487 -1.29 49.77 22.93
N ILE A 488 -0.24 49.56 22.11
CA ILE A 488 -0.24 48.54 21.04
C ILE A 488 -0.36 47.13 21.62
N LYS A 489 0.47 46.81 22.62
CA LYS A 489 0.48 45.51 23.31
C LYS A 489 -0.77 45.26 24.18
N ALA A 490 -1.42 46.30 24.68
CA ALA A 490 -2.54 46.17 25.61
C ALA A 490 -3.63 45.21 25.12
N ASN A 491 -4.14 44.39 26.02
CA ASN A 491 -5.28 43.51 25.75
C ASN A 491 -6.56 44.34 25.58
N ARG A 492 -6.79 44.87 24.37
CA ARG A 492 -7.98 45.59 23.89
C ARG A 492 -7.91 45.76 22.36
N PRO A 493 -9.05 45.89 21.65
CA PRO A 493 -9.06 46.25 20.24
C PRO A 493 -8.31 47.58 19.99
N LEU A 494 -7.62 47.67 18.86
CA LEU A 494 -6.83 48.85 18.50
C LEU A 494 -6.81 49.06 16.99
N VAL A 495 -6.96 50.32 16.56
CA VAL A 495 -6.62 50.77 15.21
C VAL A 495 -5.37 51.64 15.27
N CYS A 496 -4.35 51.25 14.53
CA CYS A 496 -3.09 51.94 14.35
C CYS A 496 -3.12 52.66 12.99
N LEU A 497 -3.22 53.99 13.00
CA LEU A 497 -3.41 54.81 11.80
C LEU A 497 -2.09 55.46 11.34
N ALA A 498 -1.45 54.92 10.29
CA ALA A 498 -0.22 55.47 9.72
C ALA A 498 -0.46 56.44 8.54
N ASN A 499 0.60 57.14 8.15
CA ASN A 499 0.62 57.99 6.95
C ASN A 499 1.22 57.27 5.71
N ASP A 500 1.71 56.03 5.85
CA ASP A 500 2.25 55.18 4.78
C ASP A 500 1.98 53.70 5.10
N GLN A 501 1.77 52.89 4.07
CA GLN A 501 1.36 51.50 4.25
C GLN A 501 2.47 50.62 4.81
N ARG A 502 3.73 50.85 4.41
CA ARG A 502 4.84 50.01 4.90
C ARG A 502 5.17 50.28 6.36
N ASP A 503 4.80 51.46 6.89
CA ASP A 503 4.85 51.71 8.34
C ASP A 503 3.82 50.84 9.08
N CYS A 504 2.64 50.59 8.49
CA CYS A 504 1.65 49.65 9.04
C CYS A 504 2.18 48.22 9.06
N SER A 505 2.68 47.71 7.93
CA SER A 505 3.23 46.36 7.84
C SER A 505 4.40 46.17 8.79
N ALA A 506 5.34 47.13 8.86
CA ALA A 506 6.47 47.05 9.78
C ALA A 506 6.06 47.04 11.27
N LEU A 507 5.00 47.75 11.64
CA LEU A 507 4.46 47.72 13.01
C LEU A 507 3.72 46.42 13.33
N ALA A 508 2.98 45.86 12.37
CA ALA A 508 2.36 44.55 12.50
C ALA A 508 3.43 43.46 12.67
N THR A 509 4.44 43.45 11.79
CA THR A 509 5.64 42.60 11.87
C THR A 509 6.37 42.76 13.20
N ARG A 510 6.53 43.99 13.71
CA ARG A 510 7.17 44.23 15.01
C ARG A 510 6.37 43.67 16.18
N LEU A 511 5.04 43.85 16.18
CA LEU A 511 4.18 43.31 17.22
C LEU A 511 4.22 41.77 17.19
N LEU A 512 4.16 41.18 16.00
CA LEU A 512 4.31 39.75 15.77
C LEU A 512 5.64 39.24 16.33
N GLN A 513 6.77 39.82 15.93
CA GLN A 513 8.10 39.47 16.47
C GLN A 513 8.18 39.57 18.00
N GLN A 514 7.57 40.58 18.63
CA GLN A 514 7.61 40.70 20.09
C GLN A 514 6.74 39.67 20.81
N ILE A 515 5.57 39.32 20.27
CA ILE A 515 4.77 38.20 20.77
C ILE A 515 5.56 36.89 20.62
N ARG A 516 6.39 36.77 19.59
CA ARG A 516 7.23 35.61 19.28
C ARG A 516 8.56 35.54 20.05
N ALA A 517 9.06 36.67 20.57
CA ALA A 517 10.40 36.77 21.18
C ALA A 517 10.37 36.54 22.70
N SER A 518 10.74 35.33 23.12
CA SER A 518 10.73 34.87 24.52
C SER A 518 11.56 35.72 25.50
N ALA A 519 12.56 36.46 25.01
CA ALA A 519 13.50 37.22 25.84
C ALA A 519 13.12 38.70 26.07
N LEU A 520 12.08 39.22 25.42
CA LEU A 520 11.79 40.67 25.38
C LEU A 520 10.54 41.11 26.16
N ASP A 521 9.55 40.23 26.34
CA ASP A 521 8.32 40.54 27.07
C ASP A 521 7.63 39.24 27.57
N GLU A 522 7.95 38.82 28.80
CA GLU A 522 7.44 37.55 29.35
C GLU A 522 5.90 37.49 29.47
N GLU A 523 5.23 38.63 29.67
CA GLU A 523 3.79 38.67 29.95
C GLU A 523 2.97 38.52 28.65
N LEU A 524 3.44 39.12 27.56
CA LEU A 524 2.77 39.04 26.26
C LEU A 524 3.05 37.71 25.54
N HIS A 525 4.31 37.26 25.57
CA HIS A 525 4.77 36.02 24.91
C HIS A 525 4.04 34.77 25.43
N ARG A 526 3.68 34.76 26.72
CA ARG A 526 3.09 33.58 27.38
C ARG A 526 1.57 33.48 27.28
N THR A 527 0.86 34.49 26.75
CA THR A 527 -0.63 34.55 26.85
C THR A 527 -1.37 34.76 25.52
N VAL A 528 -0.65 35.03 24.42
CA VAL A 528 -1.23 35.43 23.14
C VAL A 528 -0.84 34.47 22.02
N PHE A 529 -1.84 33.98 21.28
CA PHE A 529 -1.67 33.33 19.97
C PHE A 529 -1.74 34.39 18.86
N PRO A 530 -0.63 34.76 18.21
CA PRO A 530 -0.63 35.76 17.15
C PRO A 530 -1.22 35.19 15.86
N VAL A 531 -2.12 35.94 15.22
CA VAL A 531 -2.71 35.61 13.90
C VAL A 531 -2.55 36.79 12.97
N ALA A 532 -1.79 36.64 11.88
CA ALA A 532 -1.58 37.68 10.88
C ALA A 532 -2.58 37.55 9.72
N LEU A 533 -3.19 38.65 9.30
CA LEU A 533 -4.17 38.71 8.22
C LEU A 533 -3.84 39.85 7.26
N GLN A 534 -3.77 39.53 5.97
CA GLN A 534 -3.38 40.48 4.92
C GLN A 534 -4.59 41.01 4.13
N LEU A 535 -4.56 42.29 3.72
CA LEU A 535 -5.64 42.99 2.97
C LEU A 535 -5.17 43.65 1.66
N PRO A 536 -6.04 43.82 0.64
CA PRO A 536 -7.40 43.30 0.53
C PRO A 536 -7.40 41.79 0.26
N PHE A 537 -8.58 41.18 0.38
CA PHE A 537 -8.77 39.81 -0.08
C PHE A 537 -9.00 39.83 -1.60
N SER A 538 -8.19 39.11 -2.36
CA SER A 538 -8.26 39.08 -3.83
C SER A 538 -9.53 38.41 -4.38
N ASP A 539 -10.24 37.65 -3.55
CA ASP A 539 -11.40 36.84 -3.88
C ASP A 539 -12.68 37.25 -3.11
N LEU A 540 -12.65 38.38 -2.40
CA LEU A 540 -13.79 38.92 -1.66
C LEU A 540 -14.12 40.32 -2.15
N ASP A 541 -15.39 40.66 -2.31
CA ASP A 541 -15.84 42.06 -2.36
C ASP A 541 -16.12 42.57 -0.94
N ALA A 542 -15.94 43.86 -0.72
CA ALA A 542 -16.21 44.50 0.55
C ALA A 542 -17.69 44.37 0.98
N SER A 543 -18.59 44.22 0.01
CA SER A 543 -20.03 43.96 0.22
C SER A 543 -20.35 42.55 0.76
N ALA A 544 -19.42 41.59 0.67
CA ALA A 544 -19.63 40.18 1.03
C ALA A 544 -20.16 39.95 2.46
N SER A 545 -20.79 38.80 2.68
CA SER A 545 -21.38 38.43 3.98
C SER A 545 -20.35 38.42 5.12
N LEU A 546 -20.82 38.65 6.36
CA LEU A 546 -19.94 38.57 7.54
C LEU A 546 -19.31 37.18 7.71
N SER A 547 -20.00 36.12 7.29
CA SER A 547 -19.45 34.75 7.28
C SER A 547 -18.17 34.65 6.47
N ALA A 548 -18.08 35.32 5.31
CA ALA A 548 -16.91 35.27 4.45
C ALA A 548 -15.70 36.01 5.05
N TYR A 549 -15.92 37.04 5.88
CA TYR A 549 -14.84 37.65 6.68
C TYR A 549 -14.35 36.68 7.76
N TYR A 550 -15.25 35.95 8.44
CA TYR A 550 -14.86 34.92 9.39
C TYR A 550 -14.12 33.74 8.72
N GLU A 551 -14.48 33.36 7.49
CA GLU A 551 -13.72 32.37 6.70
C GLU A 551 -12.28 32.85 6.44
N LYS A 552 -12.06 34.14 6.15
CA LYS A 552 -10.70 34.72 6.01
C LYS A 552 -9.94 34.71 7.33
N PHE A 553 -10.61 35.00 8.45
CA PHE A 553 -9.98 34.90 9.78
C PHE A 553 -9.64 33.46 10.15
N ALA A 554 -10.49 32.49 9.81
CA ALA A 554 -10.22 31.06 9.98
C ALA A 554 -9.04 30.61 9.11
N PHE A 555 -8.94 31.08 7.86
CA PHE A 555 -7.79 30.80 7.01
C PHE A 555 -6.48 31.33 7.63
N ALA A 556 -6.45 32.59 8.09
CA ALA A 556 -5.29 33.15 8.80
C ALA A 556 -4.95 32.41 10.12
N LEU A 557 -5.97 31.99 10.88
CA LEU A 557 -5.80 31.16 12.07
C LEU A 557 -5.14 29.82 11.71
N SER A 558 -5.51 29.22 10.57
CA SER A 558 -4.92 27.97 10.08
C SER A 558 -3.46 28.14 9.64
N GLU A 559 -3.07 29.29 9.04
CA GLU A 559 -1.65 29.59 8.76
C GLU A 559 -0.86 29.66 10.06
N SER A 560 -1.41 30.36 11.05
CA SER A 560 -0.78 30.57 12.36
C SER A 560 -0.61 29.24 13.13
N TRP A 561 -1.55 28.31 12.97
CA TRP A 561 -1.40 26.93 13.44
C TRP A 561 -0.33 26.16 12.64
N CYS A 562 -0.30 26.23 11.31
CA CYS A 562 0.74 25.59 10.51
C CYS A 562 2.16 26.03 10.92
N GLU A 563 2.38 27.34 11.08
CA GLU A 563 3.64 27.92 11.56
C GLU A 563 4.01 27.42 12.96
N LEU A 564 3.04 27.39 13.89
CA LEU A 564 3.28 26.91 15.25
C LEU A 564 3.62 25.41 15.28
N LEU A 565 2.89 24.58 14.53
CA LEU A 565 3.06 23.12 14.55
C LEU A 565 4.31 22.65 13.81
N ALA A 566 4.77 23.41 12.83
CA ALA A 566 6.07 23.20 12.20
C ALA A 566 7.23 23.29 13.20
N GLN A 567 7.15 24.24 14.14
CA GLN A 567 8.20 24.49 15.15
C GLN A 567 7.96 23.71 16.46
N ASN A 568 6.71 23.46 16.81
CA ASN A 568 6.33 22.88 18.11
C ASN A 568 5.15 21.91 17.95
N ILE A 569 5.45 20.71 17.46
CA ILE A 569 4.51 19.60 17.29
C ILE A 569 3.70 19.31 18.56
N ASP A 570 4.29 19.45 19.76
CA ASP A 570 3.60 19.23 21.03
C ASP A 570 2.43 20.20 21.23
N ALA A 571 2.42 21.37 20.59
CA ALA A 571 1.33 22.34 20.70
C ALA A 571 -0.02 21.77 20.23
N TYR A 572 0.01 20.76 19.33
CA TYR A 572 -1.16 19.97 18.93
C TYR A 572 -1.36 18.76 19.83
N LEU A 573 -0.29 18.01 20.11
CA LEU A 573 -0.37 16.75 20.87
C LEU A 573 -0.84 16.97 22.31
N ASP A 574 -0.36 18.02 22.96
CA ASP A 574 -0.77 18.38 24.33
C ASP A 574 -2.25 18.81 24.40
N LEU A 575 -2.97 19.04 23.30
CA LEU A 575 -4.41 19.33 23.31
C LEU A 575 -5.25 18.10 23.70
N ASP A 576 -6.42 18.33 24.29
CA ASP A 576 -7.41 17.26 24.47
C ASP A 576 -7.92 16.74 23.11
N SER A 577 -8.38 15.47 23.08
CA SER A 577 -8.78 14.80 21.82
C SER A 577 -9.86 15.56 21.02
N ASN A 578 -10.71 16.35 21.68
CA ASN A 578 -11.74 17.13 20.99
C ASN A 578 -11.10 18.35 20.32
N LYS A 579 -10.24 19.09 21.03
CA LYS A 579 -9.46 20.19 20.43
C LYS A 579 -8.49 19.72 19.34
N GLN A 580 -7.88 18.54 19.48
CA GLN A 580 -7.09 17.92 18.41
C GLN A 580 -7.93 17.72 17.13
N HIS A 581 -9.17 17.23 17.26
CA HIS A 581 -10.08 17.10 16.13
C HIS A 581 -10.48 18.45 15.53
N ILE A 582 -10.78 19.45 16.36
CA ILE A 582 -11.15 20.81 15.92
C ILE A 582 -10.00 21.52 15.17
N VAL A 583 -8.74 21.38 15.64
CA VAL A 583 -7.57 21.91 14.91
C VAL A 583 -7.32 21.14 13.62
N ALA A 584 -7.45 19.81 13.63
CA ALA A 584 -7.30 19.01 12.41
C ALA A 584 -8.36 19.42 11.37
N GLU A 585 -9.62 19.56 11.77
CA GLU A 585 -10.73 20.01 10.90
C GLU A 585 -10.40 21.36 10.23
N LEU A 586 -9.97 22.36 11.00
CA LEU A 586 -9.56 23.67 10.50
C LEU A 586 -8.42 23.58 9.47
N LEU A 587 -7.39 22.76 9.76
CA LEU A 587 -6.22 22.59 8.92
C LEU A 587 -6.56 21.85 7.61
N TYR A 588 -7.41 20.82 7.67
CA TYR A 588 -7.90 20.10 6.48
C TYR A 588 -8.86 20.95 5.64
N TRP A 589 -9.80 21.68 6.27
CA TRP A 589 -10.73 22.58 5.58
C TRP A 589 -9.98 23.65 4.77
N SER A 590 -9.08 24.37 5.42
CA SER A 590 -8.30 25.45 4.78
C SER A 590 -7.35 24.92 3.69
N SER A 591 -6.82 23.71 3.85
CA SER A 591 -5.88 23.10 2.91
C SER A 591 -6.55 22.33 1.77
N LYS A 592 -7.84 22.00 1.87
CA LYS A 592 -8.66 21.24 0.90
C LYS A 592 -8.18 19.81 0.58
N SER A 593 -6.94 19.44 0.94
CA SER A 593 -6.37 18.11 0.75
C SER A 593 -5.20 17.86 1.71
N GLU A 594 -4.93 16.58 2.01
CA GLU A 594 -3.76 16.19 2.81
C GLU A 594 -2.44 16.58 2.14
N VAL A 595 -2.35 16.41 0.81
CA VAL A 595 -1.12 16.73 0.05
C VAL A 595 -0.76 18.20 0.20
N TYR A 596 -1.76 19.10 0.14
CA TYR A 596 -1.54 20.52 0.33
C TYR A 596 -1.25 20.87 1.79
N LEU A 597 -1.94 20.27 2.77
CA LEU A 597 -1.65 20.45 4.20
C LEU A 597 -0.19 20.05 4.52
N LYS A 598 0.25 18.90 4.01
CA LYS A 598 1.63 18.41 4.14
C LYS A 598 2.64 19.34 3.47
N SER A 599 2.32 19.88 2.28
CA SER A 599 3.17 20.86 1.60
C SER A 599 3.31 22.15 2.42
N ARG A 600 2.21 22.64 2.97
CA ARG A 600 2.12 23.89 3.75
C ARG A 600 2.83 23.78 5.09
N LEU A 601 2.66 22.68 5.82
CA LEU A 601 3.43 22.39 7.04
C LEU A 601 4.94 22.29 6.75
N ARG A 602 5.35 21.68 5.64
CA ARG A 602 6.78 21.65 5.22
C ARG A 602 7.31 23.03 4.85
N GLN A 603 6.53 23.86 4.16
CA GLN A 603 6.88 25.26 3.86
C GLN A 603 7.04 26.10 5.13
N ALA A 604 6.22 25.84 6.15
CA ALA A 604 6.34 26.42 7.48
C ALA A 604 7.53 25.89 8.31
N GLY A 605 8.26 24.88 7.80
CA GLY A 605 9.47 24.33 8.41
C GLY A 605 9.31 23.00 9.17
N LEU A 606 8.18 22.29 9.03
CA LEU A 606 7.98 20.99 9.71
C LEU A 606 9.05 19.99 9.26
N PRO A 607 9.85 19.42 10.19
CA PRO A 607 10.90 18.46 9.83
C PRO A 607 10.29 17.15 9.30
N ASP A 608 10.95 16.54 8.31
CA ASP A 608 10.58 15.22 7.77
C ASP A 608 10.98 14.05 8.69
N ASP A 609 11.19 14.31 9.99
CA ASP A 609 11.68 13.37 10.99
C ASP A 609 10.57 12.48 11.59
N ALA A 610 10.86 11.78 12.69
CA ALA A 610 9.85 10.96 13.37
C ALA A 610 8.69 11.79 13.96
N GLY A 611 8.98 13.00 14.46
CA GLY A 611 7.98 13.90 15.03
C GLY A 611 7.04 14.48 13.97
N GLY A 612 7.56 15.01 12.87
CA GLY A 612 6.74 15.55 11.79
C GLY A 612 5.87 14.49 11.12
N ARG A 613 6.41 13.28 10.92
CA ARG A 613 5.62 12.12 10.43
C ARG A 613 4.53 11.70 11.43
N MET A 614 4.78 11.77 12.74
CA MET A 614 3.79 11.50 13.78
C MET A 614 2.68 12.55 13.78
N LEU A 615 3.00 13.84 13.66
CA LEU A 615 2.01 14.91 13.58
C LEU A 615 1.07 14.71 12.39
N LEU A 616 1.62 14.55 11.19
CA LEU A 616 0.84 14.34 9.96
C LEU A 616 -0.11 13.13 10.08
N ARG A 617 0.39 12.03 10.67
CA ARG A 617 -0.44 10.84 10.95
C ARG A 617 -1.57 11.15 11.94
N ARG A 618 -1.30 11.83 13.06
CA ARG A 618 -2.32 12.17 14.06
C ARG A 618 -3.35 13.16 13.53
N LEU A 619 -2.97 14.08 12.64
CA LEU A 619 -3.90 14.95 11.91
C LEU A 619 -4.83 14.12 11.00
N HIS A 620 -4.29 13.16 10.24
CA HIS A 620 -5.08 12.26 9.39
C HIS A 620 -6.06 11.40 10.20
N GLU A 621 -5.58 10.69 11.24
CA GLU A 621 -6.40 9.84 12.12
C GLU A 621 -7.55 10.60 12.84
N LYS A 622 -7.45 11.93 12.97
CA LYS A 622 -8.52 12.78 13.51
C LYS A 622 -9.50 13.31 12.46
N CYS A 623 -9.16 13.23 11.16
CA CYS A 623 -9.97 13.75 10.05
C CYS A 623 -10.44 12.67 9.05
N ASP A 624 -10.29 11.38 9.38
CA ASP A 624 -10.84 10.25 8.61
C ASP A 624 -12.34 10.37 8.30
N THR A 625 -13.09 11.17 9.06
CA THR A 625 -14.53 11.44 8.87
C THR A 625 -14.84 12.49 7.78
N GLY A 626 -14.16 12.41 6.64
CA GLY A 626 -14.48 13.15 5.42
C GLY A 626 -14.07 14.62 5.40
N GLN A 627 -13.69 15.09 4.21
CA GLN A 627 -13.48 16.52 3.97
C GLN A 627 -14.79 17.29 4.16
N THR A 628 -14.77 18.35 4.97
CA THR A 628 -15.85 19.33 5.05
C THR A 628 -15.87 20.19 3.79
N LEU A 629 -16.39 19.61 2.69
CA LEU A 629 -16.57 20.29 1.41
C LEU A 629 -17.66 21.36 1.52
N GLY A 630 -17.27 22.60 1.83
CA GLY A 630 -18.17 23.75 1.85
C GLY A 630 -17.68 24.92 2.72
N SER A 631 -18.51 25.96 2.80
CA SER A 631 -18.37 27.01 3.82
C SER A 631 -18.65 26.42 5.22
N PRO A 632 -17.86 26.78 6.24
CA PRO A 632 -18.05 26.31 7.59
C PRO A 632 -19.30 26.93 8.24
N SER A 633 -19.96 26.15 9.09
CA SER A 633 -21.03 26.66 9.94
C SER A 633 -20.50 27.64 10.99
N GLU A 634 -21.37 28.52 11.51
CA GLU A 634 -21.03 29.42 12.61
C GLU A 634 -20.52 28.66 13.85
N THR A 635 -21.07 27.48 14.12
CA THR A 635 -20.63 26.58 15.21
C THR A 635 -19.20 26.09 15.00
N GLN A 636 -18.82 25.69 13.78
CA GLN A 636 -17.44 25.29 13.44
C GLN A 636 -16.47 26.48 13.55
N LEU A 637 -16.81 27.62 12.95
CA LEU A 637 -16.02 28.85 13.07
C LEU A 637 -15.76 29.21 14.54
N ARG A 638 -16.80 29.21 15.38
CA ARG A 638 -16.67 29.45 16.83
C ARG A 638 -15.81 28.40 17.52
N ALA A 639 -15.93 27.12 17.18
CA ALA A 639 -15.10 26.06 17.73
C ALA A 639 -13.61 26.26 17.39
N TRP A 640 -13.31 26.62 16.13
CA TRP A 640 -11.95 26.93 15.67
C TRP A 640 -11.37 28.13 16.43
N PHE A 641 -12.09 29.25 16.54
CA PHE A 641 -11.64 30.46 17.24
C PHE A 641 -11.47 30.30 18.76
N ASN A 642 -12.23 29.38 19.37
CA ASN A 642 -12.11 29.04 20.79
C ASN A 642 -11.00 28.00 21.07
N THR A 643 -10.41 27.40 20.03
CA THR A 643 -9.37 26.38 20.18
C THR A 643 -7.98 27.00 20.00
N ARG A 644 -7.21 26.99 21.10
CA ARG A 644 -5.91 27.66 21.23
C ARG A 644 -4.86 26.67 21.76
N PRO A 645 -3.56 26.90 21.49
CA PRO A 645 -2.47 26.18 22.16
C PRO A 645 -2.57 26.35 23.69
N LYS A 646 -2.22 25.32 24.46
CA LYS A 646 -2.30 25.36 25.93
C LYS A 646 -1.46 26.50 26.51
N GLY A 647 -2.07 27.30 27.39
CA GLY A 647 -1.44 28.49 27.98
C GLY A 647 -1.60 29.77 27.16
N LEU A 648 -2.02 29.70 25.89
CA LEU A 648 -2.36 30.88 25.10
C LEU A 648 -3.86 31.18 25.23
N ASP A 649 -4.18 32.09 26.14
CA ASP A 649 -5.57 32.41 26.50
C ASP A 649 -6.30 33.26 25.45
N LYS A 650 -5.58 33.99 24.57
CA LYS A 650 -6.18 34.98 23.66
C LYS A 650 -5.60 34.90 22.25
N ILE A 651 -6.35 35.37 21.26
CA ILE A 651 -5.86 35.53 19.88
C ILE A 651 -5.63 37.01 19.59
N PHE A 652 -4.47 37.41 19.09
CA PHE A 652 -4.26 38.76 18.54
C PHE A 652 -4.38 38.69 17.02
N LEU A 653 -5.51 39.14 16.47
CA LEU A 653 -5.76 39.23 15.04
C LEU A 653 -5.13 40.52 14.50
N MET A 654 -3.90 40.40 14.01
CA MET A 654 -3.11 41.48 13.42
C MET A 654 -3.45 41.62 11.94
N VAL A 655 -4.28 42.62 11.63
CA VAL A 655 -4.73 42.92 10.27
C VAL A 655 -3.87 44.03 9.72
N HIS A 656 -3.20 43.78 8.60
CA HIS A 656 -2.43 44.79 7.87
C HIS A 656 -2.60 44.59 6.36
N PRO A 657 -2.35 45.59 5.52
CA PRO A 657 -2.47 45.44 4.08
C PRO A 657 -1.20 44.84 3.43
N SER A 658 -1.39 44.05 2.37
CA SER A 658 -0.40 43.15 1.74
C SER A 658 0.63 43.85 0.85
N SER A 659 0.23 44.88 0.11
CA SER A 659 1.06 45.54 -0.92
C SER A 659 0.81 47.04 -0.93
N PRO A 660 1.85 47.91 -0.97
CA PRO A 660 1.72 49.37 -0.82
C PRO A 660 0.76 50.05 -1.81
N ASN A 661 0.39 49.37 -2.90
CA ASN A 661 -0.54 49.89 -3.90
C ASN A 661 -2.02 49.60 -3.55
N SER A 662 -2.33 48.78 -2.55
CA SER A 662 -3.68 48.26 -2.31
C SER A 662 -4.57 49.11 -1.41
N THR A 663 -4.07 50.25 -0.90
CA THR A 663 -4.78 51.15 0.04
C THR A 663 -6.21 51.53 -0.37
N ILE A 664 -6.47 51.82 -1.64
CA ILE A 664 -7.80 52.23 -2.14
C ILE A 664 -8.79 51.05 -2.05
N GLU A 665 -8.33 49.85 -2.37
CA GLU A 665 -9.12 48.62 -2.35
C GLU A 665 -9.31 48.07 -0.93
N ALA A 666 -8.35 48.28 -0.04
CA ALA A 666 -8.39 47.80 1.35
C ALA A 666 -9.43 48.57 2.21
N ALA A 667 -9.60 49.88 2.00
CA ALA A 667 -10.35 50.75 2.90
C ALA A 667 -11.81 50.33 3.21
N PRO A 668 -12.58 49.75 2.26
CA PRO A 668 -13.91 49.20 2.55
C PRO A 668 -13.87 47.96 3.47
N PHE A 669 -12.89 47.06 3.30
CA PHE A 669 -12.73 45.89 4.18
C PHE A 669 -12.33 46.31 5.59
N GLU A 670 -11.42 47.28 5.72
CA GLU A 670 -10.95 47.79 7.01
C GLU A 670 -12.11 48.31 7.87
N LYS A 671 -13.00 49.13 7.29
CA LYS A 671 -14.22 49.60 7.98
C LYS A 671 -15.08 48.44 8.48
N ARG A 672 -15.26 47.40 7.66
CA ARG A 672 -16.11 46.25 7.98
C ARG A 672 -15.49 45.33 9.04
N ILE A 673 -14.17 45.15 9.02
CA ILE A 673 -13.42 44.43 10.06
C ILE A 673 -13.49 45.19 11.39
N VAL A 674 -13.43 46.52 11.38
CA VAL A 674 -13.57 47.33 12.60
C VAL A 674 -14.97 47.19 13.22
N MET A 675 -16.03 47.05 12.41
CA MET A 675 -17.38 46.74 12.91
C MET A 675 -17.49 45.36 13.60
N LEU A 676 -16.56 44.43 13.31
CA LEU A 676 -16.49 43.13 13.98
C LEU A 676 -15.72 43.16 15.31
N ALA A 677 -15.03 44.26 15.66
CA ALA A 677 -14.13 44.33 16.80
C ALA A 677 -14.77 43.87 18.12
N ASP A 678 -15.98 44.33 18.44
CA ASP A 678 -16.70 43.94 19.66
C ASP A 678 -17.16 42.47 19.66
N SER A 679 -17.46 41.92 18.47
CA SER A 679 -17.86 40.52 18.31
C SER A 679 -16.67 39.58 18.46
N LEU A 680 -15.55 39.94 17.85
CA LEU A 680 -14.25 39.27 18.00
C LEU A 680 -13.80 39.28 19.47
N TRP A 681 -13.85 40.45 20.11
CA TRP A 681 -13.44 40.64 21.50
C TRP A 681 -14.23 39.78 22.49
N LYS A 682 -15.53 39.57 22.26
CA LYS A 682 -16.39 38.67 23.06
C LYS A 682 -16.02 37.18 22.96
N ASN A 683 -15.16 36.79 22.02
CA ASN A 683 -14.61 35.44 21.89
C ASN A 683 -13.07 35.46 22.11
N ASP A 684 -12.55 36.42 22.88
CA ASP A 684 -11.12 36.68 23.15
C ASP A 684 -10.21 36.89 21.91
N ILE A 685 -10.80 37.30 20.78
CA ILE A 685 -10.03 37.71 19.60
C ILE A 685 -9.84 39.23 19.65
N VAL A 686 -8.59 39.65 19.81
CA VAL A 686 -8.19 41.05 19.93
C VAL A 686 -7.80 41.58 18.56
N LEU A 687 -8.65 42.43 17.97
CA LEU A 687 -8.33 43.09 16.70
C LEU A 687 -7.19 44.11 16.88
N LYS A 688 -6.13 43.96 16.10
CA LYS A 688 -5.02 44.91 15.93
C LYS A 688 -4.95 45.30 14.46
N LEU A 689 -5.70 46.33 14.06
CA LEU A 689 -5.71 46.80 12.68
C LEU A 689 -4.64 47.87 12.45
N PHE A 690 -3.78 47.68 11.45
CA PHE A 690 -2.78 48.65 11.01
C PHE A 690 -3.18 49.17 9.62
N THR A 691 -3.62 50.42 9.53
CA THR A 691 -4.24 51.03 8.33
C THR A 691 -3.73 52.43 8.05
N THR A 692 -3.82 52.90 6.81
CA THR A 692 -3.60 54.30 6.41
C THR A 692 -4.89 55.13 6.33
N VAL A 693 -6.05 54.50 6.48
CA VAL A 693 -7.38 55.13 6.38
C VAL A 693 -8.03 55.14 7.75
N ASN A 694 -8.53 56.29 8.18
CA ASN A 694 -9.22 56.38 9.47
C ASN A 694 -10.61 55.72 9.38
N PRO A 695 -10.90 54.63 10.13
CA PRO A 695 -12.22 53.99 10.12
C PRO A 695 -13.23 54.73 11.01
N GLY A 696 -12.81 55.73 11.79
CA GLY A 696 -13.70 56.59 12.58
C GLY A 696 -14.02 56.10 14.00
N VAL A 697 -13.22 55.20 14.58
CA VAL A 697 -13.48 54.64 15.93
C VAL A 697 -12.63 55.25 17.03
N SER A 698 -13.17 55.22 18.26
CA SER A 698 -12.56 55.82 19.46
C SER A 698 -11.23 55.18 19.88
N PHE A 699 -11.00 53.91 19.52
CA PHE A 699 -9.74 53.18 19.79
C PHE A 699 -8.71 53.33 18.65
N THR A 700 -8.70 54.48 17.96
CA THR A 700 -7.71 54.79 16.92
C THR A 700 -6.54 55.59 17.51
N ILE A 701 -5.31 55.10 17.35
CA ILE A 701 -4.07 55.79 17.71
C ILE A 701 -3.30 56.15 16.43
N PRO A 702 -2.93 57.43 16.21
CA PRO A 702 -2.13 57.83 15.06
C PRO A 702 -0.66 57.39 15.22
N ILE A 703 -0.15 56.63 14.26
CA ILE A 703 1.27 56.37 14.08
C ILE A 703 1.87 57.58 13.36
N ARG A 704 2.59 58.43 14.09
CA ARG A 704 3.36 59.53 13.50
C ARG A 704 4.71 59.66 14.19
N TRP A 705 5.76 59.59 13.39
CA TRP A 705 7.11 59.92 13.82
C TRP A 705 7.26 61.44 13.94
N SER A 706 7.88 61.90 15.03
CA SER A 706 8.32 63.28 15.13
C SER A 706 9.45 63.54 14.12
N ARG A 707 9.65 64.80 13.71
CA ARG A 707 10.80 65.15 12.83
C ARG A 707 12.14 64.80 13.49
N GLN A 708 12.22 64.92 14.82
CA GLN A 708 13.40 64.57 15.59
C GLN A 708 13.66 63.07 15.58
N ASN A 709 12.65 62.23 15.81
CA ASN A 709 12.79 60.77 15.77
C ASN A 709 13.20 60.30 14.36
N LEU A 710 12.58 60.86 13.31
CA LEU A 710 12.94 60.59 11.92
C LEU A 710 14.41 60.92 11.64
N ARG A 711 14.89 62.08 12.10
CA ARG A 711 16.29 62.51 12.00
C ARG A 711 17.23 61.56 12.76
N GLU A 712 16.91 61.22 14.00
CA GLU A 712 17.71 60.30 14.82
C GLU A 712 17.85 58.91 14.18
N ILE A 713 16.79 58.39 13.54
CA ILE A 713 16.81 57.09 12.86
C ILE A 713 17.66 57.16 11.58
N VAL A 714 17.57 58.24 10.81
CA VAL A 714 18.42 58.41 9.62
C VAL A 714 19.89 58.58 9.99
N ASN A 715 20.21 59.38 11.01
CA ASN A 715 21.58 59.49 11.53
C ASN A 715 22.11 58.13 11.99
N ALA A 716 21.35 57.38 12.81
CA ALA A 716 21.76 56.06 13.27
C ALA A 716 21.94 55.03 12.15
N ARG A 717 21.21 55.16 11.03
CA ARG A 717 21.39 54.36 9.82
C ARG A 717 22.65 54.74 9.06
N ILE A 718 22.95 56.03 8.94
CA ILE A 718 24.18 56.53 8.32
C ILE A 718 25.39 56.11 9.16
N ASP A 719 25.35 56.31 10.48
CA ASP A 719 26.36 55.83 11.42
C ASP A 719 26.62 54.33 11.32
N GLY A 720 25.55 53.53 11.20
CA GLY A 720 25.65 52.08 11.02
C GLY A 720 26.15 51.65 9.64
N ALA A 721 26.01 52.50 8.62
CA ALA A 721 26.53 52.28 7.28
C ALA A 721 27.96 52.82 7.08
N SER A 722 28.39 53.81 7.86
CA SER A 722 29.71 54.43 7.74
C SER A 722 30.85 53.49 8.12
N GLU A 723 32.01 53.71 7.50
CA GLU A 723 33.27 53.10 7.96
C GLU A 723 33.60 53.50 9.42
N PRO A 724 34.24 52.63 10.23
CA PRO A 724 34.43 52.86 11.66
C PRO A 724 35.16 54.17 12.05
N GLY A 725 35.94 54.76 11.14
CA GLY A 725 36.63 56.04 11.35
C GLY A 725 35.80 57.29 10.97
N LEU A 726 34.59 57.11 10.42
CA LEU A 726 33.76 58.18 9.83
C LEU A 726 32.32 58.18 10.35
N VAL A 727 32.10 57.54 11.51
CA VAL A 727 30.86 57.61 12.28
C VAL A 727 30.62 59.04 12.79
N GLY A 728 29.37 59.49 12.79
CA GLY A 728 28.95 60.84 13.20
C GLY A 728 28.66 61.80 12.04
N ARG A 729 28.77 61.35 10.78
CA ARG A 729 28.39 62.15 9.59
C ARG A 729 26.86 62.25 9.45
N HIS A 730 26.36 63.46 9.26
CA HIS A 730 24.95 63.72 8.93
C HIS A 730 24.65 63.56 7.42
N PHE A 731 23.39 63.40 7.04
CA PHE A 731 23.04 63.25 5.62
C PHE A 731 23.30 64.55 4.84
N ASP A 732 23.12 65.69 5.51
CA ASP A 732 23.42 67.02 4.96
C ASP A 732 24.90 67.17 4.56
N GLU A 733 25.84 66.38 5.12
CA GLU A 733 27.29 66.46 4.85
C GLU A 733 27.72 65.79 3.54
N PHE A 734 26.86 64.94 2.95
CA PHE A 734 27.12 64.36 1.62
C PHE A 734 26.79 65.32 0.47
N PHE A 735 26.29 66.53 0.77
CA PHE A 735 25.98 67.56 -0.22
C PHE A 735 27.17 68.51 -0.46
N ASP A 736 27.29 69.03 -1.68
CA ASP A 736 28.36 69.96 -2.05
C ASP A 736 28.33 71.24 -1.20
N SER A 737 29.37 71.42 -0.38
CA SER A 737 29.56 72.59 0.49
C SER A 737 29.69 73.93 -0.25
N LEU A 738 29.98 73.93 -1.55
CA LEU A 738 30.02 75.12 -2.40
C LEU A 738 28.61 75.60 -2.77
N GLU A 739 27.60 74.74 -2.72
CA GLU A 739 26.21 75.15 -2.86
C GLU A 739 25.72 75.82 -1.56
N LYS A 740 24.86 76.84 -1.69
CA LYS A 740 24.27 77.52 -0.53
C LYS A 740 23.61 76.47 0.40
N PRO A 741 23.84 76.49 1.73
CA PRO A 741 23.38 75.42 2.61
C PRO A 741 21.86 75.24 2.55
N VAL A 742 21.45 73.97 2.52
CA VAL A 742 20.06 73.52 2.60
C VAL A 742 20.01 72.47 3.70
N ASN A 743 19.07 72.59 4.63
CA ASN A 743 18.83 71.55 5.62
C ASN A 743 18.01 70.44 4.95
N VAL A 744 18.69 69.44 4.40
CA VAL A 744 18.08 68.38 3.58
C VAL A 744 17.28 67.45 4.46
N GLU A 745 17.79 67.11 5.64
CA GLU A 745 17.09 66.33 6.66
C GLU A 745 15.73 66.94 7.05
N ALA A 746 15.62 68.26 7.21
CA ALA A 746 14.34 68.93 7.48
C ALA A 746 13.38 68.89 6.28
N ILE A 747 13.89 69.05 5.06
CA ILE A 747 13.08 68.90 3.83
C ILE A 747 12.58 67.46 3.69
N MET A 748 13.43 66.47 3.97
CA MET A 748 13.10 65.06 3.97
C MET A 748 12.03 64.75 5.01
N ALA A 749 12.24 65.13 6.28
CA ALA A 749 11.26 64.93 7.35
C ALA A 749 9.92 65.64 7.07
N GLN A 750 9.94 66.80 6.41
CA GLN A 750 8.73 67.50 5.97
C GLN A 750 8.01 66.77 4.83
N CYS A 751 8.73 66.30 3.79
CA CYS A 751 8.15 65.54 2.69
C CYS A 751 7.67 64.14 3.12
N ALA A 752 8.35 63.55 4.11
CA ALA A 752 7.99 62.29 4.73
C ALA A 752 6.68 62.35 5.54
N ARG A 753 6.27 63.55 5.98
CA ARG A 753 5.02 63.80 6.74
C ARG A 753 4.88 62.89 7.97
N GLY A 754 5.97 62.59 8.67
CA GLY A 754 5.94 61.75 9.87
C GLY A 754 5.79 60.25 9.61
N SER A 755 6.04 59.78 8.38
CA SER A 755 6.27 58.37 8.05
C SER A 755 7.77 58.11 7.90
N LEU A 756 8.25 56.93 8.31
CA LEU A 756 9.66 56.58 8.15
C LEU A 756 9.94 56.01 6.75
N ASN A 757 9.13 55.08 6.27
CA ASN A 757 9.27 54.55 4.91
C ASN A 757 9.33 55.67 3.86
N ARG A 758 8.48 56.69 4.01
CA ARG A 758 8.50 57.89 3.15
C ARG A 758 9.78 58.71 3.23
N MET A 759 10.50 58.68 4.35
CA MET A 759 11.78 59.36 4.49
C MET A 759 12.91 58.55 3.85
N LEU A 760 12.93 57.23 4.06
CA LEU A 760 13.92 56.34 3.48
C LEU A 760 13.79 56.27 1.96
N ASP A 761 12.57 56.14 1.43
CA ASP A 761 12.28 56.24 -0.01
C ASP A 761 12.85 57.51 -0.64
N LEU A 762 12.69 58.64 0.07
CA LEU A 762 13.17 59.92 -0.43
C LEU A 762 14.71 59.98 -0.40
N GLY A 763 15.35 59.45 0.65
CA GLY A 763 16.81 59.29 0.71
C GLY A 763 17.34 58.41 -0.42
N ASN A 764 16.73 57.24 -0.62
CA ASN A 764 17.08 56.31 -1.70
C ASN A 764 16.86 56.95 -3.09
N LYS A 765 15.77 57.70 -3.29
CA LYS A 765 15.53 58.47 -4.52
C LYS A 765 16.56 59.59 -4.74
N ILE A 766 17.09 60.21 -3.70
CA ILE A 766 18.18 61.19 -3.81
C ILE A 766 19.46 60.50 -4.30
N LEU A 767 19.83 59.36 -3.71
CA LEU A 767 21.00 58.58 -4.15
C LEU A 767 20.83 58.08 -5.60
N GLN A 768 19.66 57.54 -5.93
CA GLN A 768 19.33 57.11 -7.30
C GLN A 768 19.36 58.28 -8.30
N ALA A 769 18.91 59.48 -7.92
CA ALA A 769 19.00 60.66 -8.79
C ALA A 769 20.47 61.04 -9.08
N ARG A 770 21.37 60.96 -8.09
CA ARG A 770 22.81 61.17 -8.30
C ARG A 770 23.41 60.13 -9.25
N VAL A 771 23.10 58.85 -9.02
CA VAL A 771 23.56 57.72 -9.84
C VAL A 771 23.07 57.84 -11.29
N ASN A 772 21.78 58.09 -11.49
CA ASN A 772 21.15 58.18 -12.82
C ASN A 772 21.61 59.40 -13.64
N ARG A 773 22.14 60.45 -12.98
CA ARG A 773 22.77 61.59 -13.64
C ARG A 773 24.12 61.24 -14.28
N GLY A 774 24.73 60.11 -13.88
CA GLY A 774 26.02 59.67 -14.36
C GLY A 774 27.19 60.54 -13.88
N GLY A 775 28.37 60.27 -14.45
CA GLY A 775 29.59 61.03 -14.17
C GLY A 775 30.34 60.65 -12.89
N ILE A 776 29.91 59.60 -12.17
CA ILE A 776 30.65 59.05 -11.01
C ILE A 776 31.91 58.35 -11.53
N THR A 777 32.96 59.12 -11.81
CA THR A 777 34.21 58.66 -12.45
C THR A 777 35.45 58.86 -11.57
N ASN A 778 35.34 59.63 -10.50
CA ASN A 778 36.44 60.01 -9.61
C ASN A 778 35.91 60.47 -8.23
N GLU A 779 36.82 60.68 -7.27
CA GLU A 779 36.54 61.07 -5.88
C GLU A 779 36.06 62.53 -5.70
N PHE A 780 35.96 63.34 -6.76
CA PHE A 780 35.41 64.70 -6.70
C PHE A 780 33.95 64.75 -7.13
N ASP A 781 33.48 63.74 -7.86
CA ASP A 781 32.11 63.64 -8.39
C ASP A 781 31.12 62.91 -7.43
N PHE A 782 31.47 62.59 -6.18
CA PHE A 782 30.54 61.88 -5.28
C PHE A 782 29.52 62.77 -4.58
N TYR A 783 29.79 64.06 -4.38
CA TYR A 783 28.86 64.94 -3.66
C TYR A 783 27.47 64.98 -4.30
N LEU A 784 26.44 64.96 -3.44
CA LEU A 784 25.05 65.19 -3.80
C LEU A 784 24.83 66.68 -4.07
N THR A 785 23.96 67.00 -5.02
CA THR A 785 23.64 68.40 -5.36
C THR A 785 22.17 68.71 -5.07
N ARG A 786 21.85 70.00 -4.93
CA ARG A 786 20.48 70.52 -4.89
C ARG A 786 19.62 70.04 -6.05
N GLN A 787 20.22 69.80 -7.22
CA GLN A 787 19.51 69.27 -8.38
C GLN A 787 19.04 67.84 -8.15
N ASP A 788 19.86 67.00 -7.54
CA ASP A 788 19.52 65.59 -7.25
C ASP A 788 18.40 65.53 -6.19
N LEU A 789 18.49 66.38 -5.15
CA LEU A 789 17.41 66.59 -4.18
C LEU A 789 16.12 67.10 -4.82
N TYR A 790 16.21 68.08 -5.72
CA TYR A 790 15.03 68.65 -6.38
C TYR A 790 14.34 67.64 -7.29
N CYS A 791 15.11 66.87 -8.08
CA CYS A 791 14.60 65.75 -8.88
C CYS A 791 13.90 64.72 -8.00
N ALA A 792 14.56 64.24 -6.94
CA ALA A 792 14.01 63.25 -6.03
C ALA A 792 12.72 63.74 -5.34
N VAL A 793 12.68 64.97 -4.83
CA VAL A 793 11.48 65.56 -4.21
C VAL A 793 10.35 65.76 -5.22
N LYS A 794 10.67 66.17 -6.45
CA LYS A 794 9.68 66.35 -7.54
C LYS A 794 9.03 65.02 -7.90
N ASP A 795 9.81 63.96 -8.07
CA ASP A 795 9.29 62.65 -8.44
C ASP A 795 8.61 61.93 -7.27
N PHE A 796 9.11 62.10 -6.04
CA PHE A 796 8.45 61.62 -4.82
C PHE A 796 7.09 62.29 -4.54
N ARG A 797 6.88 63.51 -5.06
CA ARG A 797 5.55 64.18 -5.02
C ARG A 797 4.62 63.70 -6.14
N ARG A 798 5.15 63.12 -7.22
CA ARG A 798 4.40 62.57 -8.36
C ARG A 798 4.01 61.10 -8.18
N SER A 799 4.71 60.35 -7.33
CA SER A 799 4.34 58.98 -6.95
C SER A 799 3.25 58.98 -5.85
N LYS A 800 2.18 59.76 -6.09
CA LYS A 800 1.00 59.93 -5.24
C LYS A 800 -0.23 60.11 -6.13
#